data_AF-A0A7L9RUU0-F1
#
_entry.id   AF-A0A7L9RUU0-F1
#
_cell.length_a   1.000
_cell.length_b   1.000
_cell.length_c   1.000
_cell.angle_alpha   90.00
_cell.angle_beta   90.00
_cell.angle_gamma   90.00
#
_symmetry.space_group_name_H-M   'P 1'
#
loop_
_entity.id
_entity.type
_entity.pdbx_description
1 polymer ?
#
loop_
_entity_poly.entity_id
_entity_poly.type
_entity_poly.pdbx_seq_one_letter_code
_entity_poly.pdbx_strand_id
1 'polypeptide(L)'
;MTLKFGFQWQDLYDSEKLSVLHQHFLQHLNRSDPQLYAEVYETTPHNNDVLIPLALAIESFIVDLFDLHDAVQDYYDDHHQFRLASQFKRNFIQREVLHAYSSAASIDGNAILLQLSTRLGQSIDPTNEVYFARLGLAALSRQDEEAILLFRQYAAWAYYSKEGQQRHEHGFLFKKPQPINPQQRFPIQRDLQHGITSPTIKPRTGFDVTDNGISSPHAVDEAFYCIKCHDRGKDTCRTGFKSTEGTFKNDDLGQPLSGCPLDQKISEMNVLFEHGQVIAALAVVTLDNPMVAATGHRICYDCARSCIFQKQDPVDIPSIETRLLKQVLALPYGFEIYSLLTRWNPLNLNAPYPAPDSGYHVLVVGQGPSGFALAHLMMQLGHRVTAIDGLKIEPLSRDLNDPAIPIQYITDHYERLSERYAKGFGGVAEYGITARWEKNFLFVIRLLLERRSLYQCLDGVRLGSNMTLKGAFYEHGFDHVALCLGAGSPTLLSLENMTIPGVRLASDFLMALHLGDAAKFDSKTTLRIQLPLAVIGAGLTAVDTATEALAYYPHKVMNFYQRYQAIVDRDGIEKANELLKADPAVAETFLSHGKILFDETLLAKHENRQPNYLPFLNEWGGVTVYYRKRIQDAPSYRLNPHELKSALMEGVRLVENATPLKIIADDTGRLTSVEFNVDGQSQSIALKTLLVAAGTKPNTVLAQEFPDLKLDGHFFKAISSDSFFVSATEDGRYVSYLGDLHPNYSGSVVKALASAKMAAPKIHAQLMQTSPHLKNFIANDFVSTITDMRVDSQWVHLTIYSPAAARAYQSGQFFKFQPYGTEFTEAIPLSPINVDVITGNIEFNIQIVGATTRKLYELQLNERVFLMGPAGSALKFPSDHRVLFITDPNATVDVISPIMNHICNSYHQIVAEIRDITLADFDGFNAVFITGSLDFVELFKHTFKTLHIPCYTFVHTHLQCMMKQVCAQCIYTTTDPKTGFLSVQFGCAKSIENIQKLSYPAVNKRNKNEQLEETILGAFTTH
;
A
#
# COMPACT_ATOMS: atom_id res chain seq x y z
N MET A 1 -23.01 7.25 27.18
CA MET A 1 -22.49 8.55 27.65
C MET A 1 -22.98 9.63 26.69
N THR A 2 -23.43 10.77 27.20
CA THR A 2 -23.86 11.93 26.40
C THR A 2 -22.72 12.94 26.34
N LEU A 3 -22.44 13.52 25.17
CA LEU A 3 -21.50 14.64 25.06
C LEU A 3 -21.98 15.81 25.93
N LYS A 4 -21.05 16.62 26.44
CA LYS A 4 -21.44 17.85 27.16
C LYS A 4 -22.05 18.87 26.20
N PHE A 5 -22.59 19.95 26.79
CA PHE A 5 -23.23 21.06 26.07
C PHE A 5 -24.45 20.67 25.23
N GLY A 6 -25.04 19.49 25.47
CA GLY A 6 -26.28 19.05 24.83
C GLY A 6 -26.11 18.45 23.43
N PHE A 7 -24.87 18.22 22.98
CA PHE A 7 -24.59 17.61 21.68
C PHE A 7 -24.91 16.11 21.66
N GLN A 8 -25.37 15.63 20.51
CA GLN A 8 -25.41 14.22 20.16
C GLN A 8 -24.20 13.83 19.30
N TRP A 9 -23.86 12.55 19.22
CA TRP A 9 -22.71 12.08 18.45
C TRP A 9 -22.78 12.45 16.96
N GLN A 10 -23.95 12.29 16.35
CA GLN A 10 -24.19 12.70 14.97
C GLN A 10 -24.03 14.21 14.73
N ASP A 11 -24.24 15.05 15.75
CA ASP A 11 -24.10 16.51 15.62
C ASP A 11 -22.64 16.89 15.31
N LEU A 12 -21.67 16.08 15.72
CA LEU A 12 -20.26 16.31 15.38
C LEU A 12 -19.96 16.14 13.89
N TYR A 13 -20.88 15.56 13.11
CA TYR A 13 -20.79 15.34 11.66
C TYR A 13 -21.58 16.35 10.82
N ASP A 14 -22.32 17.24 11.46
CA ASP A 14 -23.14 18.26 10.81
C ASP A 14 -22.43 19.63 10.84
N SER A 15 -22.32 20.30 9.70
CA SER A 15 -21.57 21.56 9.58
C SER A 15 -22.21 22.71 10.35
N GLU A 16 -23.55 22.79 10.40
CA GLU A 16 -24.26 23.82 11.17
C GLU A 16 -24.04 23.62 12.66
N LYS A 17 -24.10 22.37 13.12
CA LYS A 17 -23.82 22.01 14.51
C LYS A 17 -22.37 22.27 14.90
N LEU A 18 -21.41 22.04 14.01
CA LEU A 18 -20.00 22.38 14.26
C LEU A 18 -19.78 23.90 14.39
N SER A 19 -20.57 24.73 13.70
CA SER A 19 -20.57 26.18 13.92
C SER A 19 -21.03 26.53 15.34
N VAL A 20 -22.10 25.89 15.83
CA VAL A 20 -22.56 26.04 17.22
C VAL A 20 -21.51 25.57 18.23
N LEU A 21 -20.85 24.43 17.96
CA LEU A 21 -19.75 23.93 18.79
C LEU A 21 -18.60 24.94 18.85
N HIS A 22 -18.26 25.55 17.71
CA HIS A 22 -17.25 26.60 17.66
C HIS A 22 -17.63 27.81 18.52
N GLN A 23 -18.90 28.23 18.53
CA GLN A 23 -19.35 29.31 19.42
C GLN A 23 -19.21 28.94 20.91
N HIS A 24 -19.49 27.68 21.28
CA HIS A 24 -19.21 27.20 22.63
C HIS A 24 -17.73 27.24 22.99
N PHE A 25 -16.85 26.89 22.04
CA PHE A 25 -15.41 27.02 22.22
C PHE A 25 -14.97 28.48 22.40
N LEU A 26 -15.47 29.42 21.58
CA LEU A 26 -15.16 30.84 21.73
C LEU A 26 -15.59 31.38 23.10
N GLN A 27 -16.76 30.97 23.59
CA GLN A 27 -17.21 31.31 24.94
C GLN A 27 -16.35 30.68 26.03
N HIS A 28 -15.89 29.44 25.82
CA HIS A 28 -14.97 28.76 26.73
C HIS A 28 -13.63 29.52 26.79
N LEU A 29 -13.03 29.81 25.63
CA LEU A 29 -11.78 30.56 25.51
C LEU A 29 -11.88 31.95 26.14
N ASN A 30 -12.93 32.72 25.85
CA ASN A 30 -13.11 34.05 26.43
C ASN A 30 -13.29 34.02 27.96
N ARG A 31 -13.77 32.90 28.53
CA ARG A 31 -13.89 32.74 29.98
C ARG A 31 -12.58 32.29 30.63
N SER A 32 -11.85 31.36 30.00
CA SER A 32 -10.62 30.79 30.55
C SER A 32 -9.40 31.69 30.33
N ASP A 33 -9.30 32.33 29.16
CA ASP A 33 -8.23 33.25 28.78
C ASP A 33 -8.77 34.40 27.89
N PRO A 34 -9.35 35.45 28.52
CA PRO A 34 -9.87 36.61 27.80
C PRO A 34 -8.80 37.35 26.99
N GLN A 35 -7.53 37.29 27.43
CA GLN A 35 -6.43 37.95 26.74
C GLN A 35 -6.13 37.22 25.42
N LEU A 36 -5.97 35.89 25.47
CA LEU A 36 -5.76 35.10 24.26
C LEU A 36 -6.94 35.20 23.31
N TYR A 37 -8.17 35.23 23.82
CA TYR A 37 -9.36 35.48 22.99
C TYR A 37 -9.24 36.81 22.22
N ALA A 38 -8.92 37.90 22.91
CA ALA A 38 -8.76 39.22 22.27
C ALA A 38 -7.61 39.22 21.25
N GLU A 39 -6.47 38.62 21.59
CA GLU A 39 -5.31 38.50 20.69
C GLU A 39 -5.65 37.72 19.40
N VAL A 40 -6.41 36.64 19.51
CA VAL A 40 -6.75 35.78 18.36
C VAL A 40 -7.92 36.33 17.54
N TYR A 41 -8.97 36.88 18.17
CA TYR A 41 -10.23 37.18 17.48
C TYR A 41 -10.61 38.67 17.43
N GLU A 42 -9.96 39.54 18.20
CA GLU A 42 -10.27 40.98 18.22
C GLU A 42 -9.14 41.87 17.67
N THR A 43 -7.89 41.39 17.67
CA THR A 43 -6.75 42.14 17.13
C THR A 43 -6.37 41.72 15.71
N THR A 44 -5.96 42.69 14.88
CA THR A 44 -5.42 42.43 13.53
C THR A 44 -4.22 43.36 13.29
N PRO A 45 -3.04 42.85 12.84
CA PRO A 45 -2.72 41.46 12.51
C PRO A 45 -2.50 40.57 13.75
N HIS A 46 -2.84 39.29 13.64
CA HIS A 46 -2.62 38.31 14.71
C HIS A 46 -1.13 38.14 15.02
N ASN A 47 -0.79 38.01 16.30
CA ASN A 47 0.56 37.66 16.73
C ASN A 47 0.89 36.21 16.31
N ASN A 48 2.13 35.96 15.88
CA ASN A 48 2.55 34.62 15.41
C ASN A 48 2.64 33.58 16.54
N ASP A 49 2.66 34.01 17.81
CA ASP A 49 2.89 33.15 18.98
C ASP A 49 1.60 32.57 19.61
N VAL A 50 0.43 32.74 18.98
CA VAL A 50 -0.87 32.29 19.54
C VAL A 50 -1.17 30.79 19.35
N LEU A 51 -0.43 30.09 18.49
CA LEU A 51 -0.76 28.72 18.08
C LEU A 51 -0.71 27.72 19.24
N ILE A 52 0.35 27.74 20.06
CA ILE A 52 0.50 26.83 21.21
C ILE A 52 -0.56 27.13 22.29
N PRO A 53 -0.73 28.39 22.76
CA PRO A 53 -1.79 28.71 23.71
C PRO A 53 -3.19 28.32 23.24
N LEU A 54 -3.51 28.57 21.96
CA LEU A 54 -4.82 28.21 21.40
C LEU A 54 -5.00 26.69 21.33
N ALA A 55 -3.94 25.93 21.01
CA ALA A 55 -3.99 24.46 21.02
C ALA A 55 -4.27 23.89 22.42
N LEU A 56 -3.70 24.49 23.47
CA LEU A 56 -3.99 24.12 24.87
C LEU A 56 -5.46 24.37 25.23
N ALA A 57 -6.01 25.51 24.80
CA ALA A 57 -7.43 25.82 24.99
C ALA A 57 -8.35 24.82 24.24
N ILE A 58 -7.95 24.36 23.05
CA ILE A 58 -8.68 23.33 22.29
C ILE A 58 -8.69 22.01 23.05
N GLU A 59 -7.55 21.56 23.59
CA GLU A 59 -7.48 20.34 24.39
C GLU A 59 -8.37 20.43 25.63
N SER A 60 -8.29 21.52 26.39
CA SER A 60 -9.16 21.75 27.55
C SER A 60 -10.65 21.64 27.20
N PHE A 61 -11.06 22.26 26.08
CA PHE A 61 -12.45 22.20 25.63
C PHE A 61 -12.87 20.80 25.18
N ILE A 62 -12.00 20.06 24.48
CA ILE A 62 -12.29 18.69 24.05
C ILE A 62 -12.38 17.73 25.25
N VAL A 63 -11.48 17.86 26.22
CA VAL A 63 -11.51 17.09 27.48
C VAL A 63 -12.83 17.31 28.20
N ASP A 64 -13.33 18.54 28.24
CA ASP A 64 -14.65 18.85 28.75
C ASP A 64 -15.77 18.20 27.93
N LEU A 65 -15.76 18.39 26.60
CA LEU A 65 -16.80 17.92 25.67
C LEU A 65 -17.02 16.40 25.77
N PHE A 66 -15.93 15.63 25.84
CA PHE A 66 -15.94 14.17 25.87
C PHE A 66 -15.87 13.58 27.29
N ASP A 67 -15.71 14.42 28.31
CA ASP A 67 -15.57 14.02 29.72
C ASP A 67 -14.35 13.10 29.98
N LEU A 68 -13.16 13.55 29.56
CA LEU A 68 -11.91 12.76 29.55
C LEU A 68 -10.87 13.20 30.59
N HIS A 69 -11.28 13.91 31.64
CA HIS A 69 -10.37 14.50 32.63
C HIS A 69 -9.39 13.46 33.22
N ASP A 70 -9.91 12.34 33.71
CA ASP A 70 -9.09 11.29 34.33
C ASP A 70 -8.16 10.64 33.29
N ALA A 71 -8.68 10.30 32.11
CA ALA A 71 -7.93 9.64 31.05
C ALA A 71 -6.78 10.49 30.50
N VAL A 72 -6.96 11.82 30.40
CA VAL A 72 -5.90 12.74 29.95
C VAL A 72 -4.92 13.06 31.08
N GLN A 73 -5.39 13.12 32.34
CA GLN A 73 -4.51 13.33 33.49
C GLN A 73 -3.44 12.23 33.61
N ASP A 74 -3.81 10.97 33.35
CA ASP A 74 -2.85 9.85 33.32
C ASP A 74 -1.71 10.10 32.31
N TYR A 75 -2.01 10.64 31.13
CA TYR A 75 -0.99 10.99 30.13
C TYR A 75 -0.09 12.15 30.58
N TYR A 76 -0.63 13.17 31.26
CA TYR A 76 0.19 14.24 31.81
C TYR A 76 1.17 13.72 32.86
N ASP A 77 0.70 12.88 33.76
CA ASP A 77 1.50 12.32 34.85
C ASP A 77 2.61 11.42 34.29
N ASP A 78 2.29 10.55 33.33
CA ASP A 78 3.24 9.70 32.63
C ASP A 78 4.29 10.51 31.87
N HIS A 79 3.86 11.46 31.04
CA HIS A 79 4.77 12.31 30.25
C HIS A 79 5.67 13.16 31.15
N HIS A 80 5.17 13.62 32.30
CA HIS A 80 6.00 14.30 33.29
C HIS A 80 7.14 13.40 33.78
N GLN A 81 6.86 12.13 34.13
CA GLN A 81 7.91 11.17 34.51
C GLN A 81 8.89 10.90 33.36
N PHE A 82 8.40 10.77 32.13
CA PHE A 82 9.24 10.53 30.96
C PHE A 82 10.17 11.73 30.69
N ARG A 83 9.64 12.95 30.80
CA ARG A 83 10.41 14.18 30.66
C ARG A 83 11.49 14.31 31.72
N LEU A 84 11.18 13.99 32.98
CA LEU A 84 12.18 13.95 34.05
C LEU A 84 13.30 12.96 33.72
N ALA A 85 12.97 11.80 33.15
CA ALA A 85 13.98 10.83 32.72
C ALA A 85 14.86 11.38 31.58
N SER A 86 14.29 12.07 30.59
CA SER A 86 15.05 12.77 29.54
C SER A 86 15.93 13.90 30.09
N GLN A 87 15.47 14.63 31.10
CA GLN A 87 16.28 15.63 31.80
C GLN A 87 17.46 14.98 32.53
N PHE A 88 17.24 13.86 33.22
CA PHE A 88 18.30 13.08 33.88
C PHE A 88 19.33 12.58 32.87
N LYS A 89 18.88 12.02 31.73
CA LYS A 89 19.75 11.65 30.61
C LYS A 89 20.61 12.82 30.15
N ARG A 90 20.00 13.98 29.89
CA ARG A 90 20.69 15.14 29.32
C ARG A 90 21.67 15.78 30.29
N ASN A 91 21.24 16.04 31.52
CA ASN A 91 21.99 16.84 32.48
C ASN A 91 23.00 15.99 33.26
N PHE A 92 22.60 14.80 33.72
CA PHE A 92 23.49 13.96 34.50
C PHE A 92 24.32 13.05 33.59
N ILE A 93 23.68 12.17 32.81
CA ILE A 93 24.42 11.15 32.05
C ILE A 93 25.29 11.79 30.96
N GLN A 94 24.68 12.55 30.04
CA GLN A 94 25.41 13.06 28.88
C GLN A 94 26.42 14.16 29.21
N ARG A 95 26.08 15.08 30.11
CA ARG A 95 26.92 16.26 30.42
C ARG A 95 27.93 16.01 31.54
N GLU A 96 27.57 15.25 32.57
CA GLU A 96 28.49 14.95 33.68
C GLU A 96 29.19 13.61 33.50
N VAL A 97 28.45 12.50 33.37
CA VAL A 97 29.02 11.15 33.37
C VAL A 97 29.93 10.92 32.16
N LEU A 98 29.46 11.20 30.94
CA LEU A 98 30.26 10.98 29.72
C LEU A 98 31.43 11.96 29.57
N HIS A 99 31.45 13.04 30.35
CA HIS A 99 32.61 13.93 30.44
C HIS A 99 33.64 13.41 31.45
N ALA A 100 33.17 12.79 32.54
CA ALA A 100 34.03 12.24 33.60
C ALA A 100 34.66 10.88 33.25
N TYR A 101 34.04 10.09 32.37
CA TYR A 101 34.50 8.75 32.01
C TYR A 101 34.80 8.65 30.51
N SER A 102 35.90 7.97 30.18
CA SER A 102 36.27 7.64 28.79
C SER A 102 36.16 6.14 28.48
N SER A 103 36.01 5.29 29.50
CA SER A 103 35.81 3.83 29.36
C SER A 103 35.15 3.24 30.61
N ALA A 104 34.70 1.97 30.52
CA ALA A 104 34.10 1.21 31.63
C ALA A 104 34.84 -0.09 31.97
N ALA A 105 36.12 -0.25 31.58
CA ALA A 105 36.84 -1.52 31.67
C ALA A 105 36.99 -2.07 33.10
N SER A 106 36.91 -1.22 34.13
CA SER A 106 37.06 -1.58 35.54
C SER A 106 35.76 -1.54 36.35
N ILE A 107 34.61 -1.33 35.71
CA ILE A 107 33.32 -1.17 36.40
C ILE A 107 32.50 -2.45 36.23
N ASP A 108 32.10 -3.07 37.35
CA ASP A 108 31.13 -4.16 37.35
C ASP A 108 29.73 -3.60 37.61
N GLY A 109 28.92 -3.48 36.54
CA GLY A 109 27.56 -2.96 36.63
C GLY A 109 26.64 -3.73 37.58
N ASN A 110 26.83 -5.04 37.76
CA ASN A 110 26.00 -5.83 38.68
C ASN A 110 26.36 -5.54 40.13
N ALA A 111 27.65 -5.44 40.43
CA ALA A 111 28.12 -5.06 41.77
C ALA A 111 27.63 -3.65 42.15
N ILE A 112 27.71 -2.69 41.22
CA ILE A 112 27.21 -1.33 41.45
C ILE A 112 25.69 -1.33 41.67
N LEU A 113 24.93 -2.09 40.89
CA LEU A 113 23.47 -2.19 41.05
C LEU A 113 23.08 -2.79 42.42
N LEU A 114 23.83 -3.78 42.91
CA LEU A 114 23.63 -4.36 44.23
C LEU A 114 23.92 -3.34 45.36
N GLN A 115 25.00 -2.57 45.22
CA GLN A 115 25.34 -1.50 46.15
C GLN A 115 24.27 -0.39 46.15
N LEU A 116 23.78 0.03 44.97
CA LEU A 116 22.67 0.97 44.85
C LEU A 116 21.42 0.44 45.55
N SER A 117 21.06 -0.82 45.32
CA SER A 117 19.88 -1.45 45.93
C SER A 117 19.99 -1.49 47.45
N THR A 118 21.19 -1.78 47.97
CA THR A 118 21.47 -1.80 49.41
C THR A 118 21.37 -0.41 50.02
N ARG A 119 21.97 0.60 49.37
CA ARG A 119 21.97 2.00 49.84
C ARG A 119 20.57 2.60 49.86
N LEU A 120 19.78 2.33 48.83
CA LEU A 120 18.40 2.83 48.72
C LEU A 120 17.38 1.97 49.47
N GLY A 121 17.80 0.84 50.05
CA GLY A 121 16.93 -0.06 50.82
C GLY A 121 15.82 -0.73 50.00
N GLN A 122 15.99 -0.85 48.67
CA GLN A 122 15.00 -1.42 47.77
C GLN A 122 15.65 -2.07 46.55
N SER A 123 14.99 -3.05 45.96
CA SER A 123 15.44 -3.64 44.69
C SER A 123 15.26 -2.63 43.54
N ILE A 124 16.25 -2.60 42.64
CA ILE A 124 16.26 -1.71 41.48
C ILE A 124 16.27 -2.56 40.22
N ASP A 125 15.23 -2.41 39.41
CA ASP A 125 15.27 -2.85 38.01
C ASP A 125 15.78 -1.68 37.15
N PRO A 126 17.02 -1.75 36.65
CA PRO A 126 17.57 -0.69 35.82
C PRO A 126 16.97 -0.67 34.40
N THR A 127 16.30 -1.74 33.97
CA THR A 127 15.70 -1.82 32.62
C THR A 127 14.42 -1.01 32.51
N ASN A 128 13.74 -0.76 33.64
CA ASN A 128 12.77 0.32 33.75
C ASN A 128 13.51 1.67 33.90
N GLU A 129 13.94 2.23 32.77
CA GLU A 129 14.82 3.39 32.77
C GLU A 129 14.16 4.68 33.29
N VAL A 130 12.83 4.80 33.19
CA VAL A 130 12.07 5.90 33.80
C VAL A 130 12.16 5.81 35.32
N TYR A 131 11.94 4.62 35.87
CA TYR A 131 12.11 4.36 37.30
C TYR A 131 13.55 4.61 37.76
N PHE A 132 14.53 4.09 37.02
CA PHE A 132 15.95 4.28 37.31
C PHE A 132 16.32 5.77 37.35
N ALA A 133 15.88 6.55 36.36
CA ALA A 133 16.14 7.99 36.32
C ALA A 133 15.48 8.74 37.49
N ARG A 134 14.27 8.35 37.89
CA ARG A 134 13.59 8.92 39.06
C ARG A 134 14.39 8.71 40.35
N LEU A 135 14.95 7.51 40.55
CA LEU A 135 15.82 7.26 41.70
C LEU A 135 17.11 8.09 41.66
N GLY A 136 17.71 8.24 40.48
CA GLY A 136 18.89 9.08 40.27
C GLY A 136 18.63 10.55 40.59
N LEU A 137 17.50 11.09 40.11
CA LEU A 137 17.05 12.46 40.42
C LEU A 137 16.77 12.65 41.91
N ALA A 138 16.17 11.65 42.57
CA ALA A 138 15.93 11.71 44.01
C ALA A 138 17.25 11.70 44.82
N ALA A 139 18.26 10.95 44.38
CA ALA A 139 19.60 10.98 44.97
C ALA A 139 20.27 12.34 44.81
N LEU A 140 20.21 12.92 43.59
CA LEU A 140 20.70 14.28 43.30
C LEU A 140 20.02 15.33 44.18
N SER A 141 18.69 15.27 44.30
CA SER A 141 17.92 16.21 45.12
C SER A 141 18.23 16.10 46.62
N ARG A 142 18.58 14.90 47.12
CA ARG A 142 18.96 14.66 48.51
C ARG A 142 20.44 14.91 48.79
N GLN A 143 21.24 15.19 47.75
CA GLN A 143 22.69 15.30 47.84
C GLN A 143 23.34 14.05 48.44
N ASP A 144 22.81 12.86 48.12
CA ASP A 144 23.40 11.59 48.57
C ASP A 144 24.61 11.25 47.69
N GLU A 145 25.77 11.80 48.04
CA GLU A 145 27.02 11.71 47.27
C GLU A 145 27.44 10.26 46.94
N GLU A 146 27.22 9.33 47.88
CA GLU A 146 27.51 7.91 47.66
C GLU A 146 26.60 7.33 46.57
N ALA A 147 25.28 7.57 46.66
CA ALA A 147 24.34 7.09 45.66
C ALA A 147 24.60 7.75 44.29
N ILE A 148 24.90 9.06 44.26
CA ILE A 148 25.22 9.79 43.02
C ILE A 148 26.46 9.19 42.34
N LEU A 149 27.51 8.86 43.11
CA LEU A 149 28.71 8.20 42.59
C LEU A 149 28.38 6.84 41.97
N LEU A 150 27.55 6.04 42.65
CA LEU A 150 27.14 4.73 42.14
C LEU A 150 26.28 4.86 40.86
N PHE A 151 25.33 5.80 40.80
CA PHE A 151 24.57 6.09 39.58
C PHE A 151 25.49 6.50 38.42
N ARG A 152 26.50 7.34 38.70
CA ARG A 152 27.51 7.76 37.72
C ARG A 152 28.32 6.56 37.19
N GLN A 153 28.78 5.68 38.07
CA GLN A 153 29.51 4.47 37.69
C GLN A 153 28.64 3.51 36.88
N TYR A 154 27.40 3.26 37.31
CA TYR A 154 26.46 2.42 36.57
C TYR A 154 26.18 2.99 35.18
N ALA A 155 25.93 4.31 35.08
CA ALA A 155 25.68 4.95 33.80
C ALA A 155 26.89 4.88 32.86
N ALA A 156 28.11 5.07 33.36
CA ALA A 156 29.33 4.88 32.57
C ALA A 156 29.46 3.44 32.07
N TRP A 157 29.19 2.46 32.94
CA TRP A 157 29.17 1.05 32.55
C TRP A 157 28.11 0.72 31.50
N ALA A 158 26.87 1.14 31.72
CA ALA A 158 25.75 0.93 30.81
C ALA A 158 26.04 1.50 29.41
N TYR A 159 26.77 2.61 29.37
CA TYR A 159 27.09 3.32 28.14
C TYR A 159 28.31 2.75 27.38
N TYR A 160 29.42 2.46 28.06
CA TYR A 160 30.69 2.10 27.41
C TYR A 160 30.96 0.59 27.32
N SER A 161 30.30 -0.25 28.12
CA SER A 161 30.48 -1.71 28.07
C SER A 161 29.53 -2.37 27.08
N LYS A 162 29.92 -3.54 26.53
CA LYS A 162 29.05 -4.31 25.62
C LYS A 162 27.86 -4.90 26.38
N GLU A 163 28.11 -5.38 27.60
CA GLU A 163 27.12 -5.96 28.50
C GLU A 163 26.07 -4.92 28.90
N GLY A 164 26.51 -3.69 29.17
CA GLY A 164 25.64 -2.55 29.44
C GLY A 164 24.77 -2.15 28.25
N GLN A 165 25.40 -2.01 27.08
CA GLN A 165 24.68 -1.69 25.83
C GLN A 165 23.65 -2.76 25.46
N GLN A 166 23.97 -4.04 25.68
CA GLN A 166 23.04 -5.15 25.46
C GLN A 166 21.89 -5.12 26.47
N ARG A 167 22.17 -4.88 27.76
CA ARG A 167 21.13 -4.77 28.80
C ARG A 167 20.13 -3.65 28.50
N HIS A 168 20.62 -2.55 27.96
CA HIS A 168 19.83 -1.35 27.67
C HIS A 168 19.52 -1.18 26.17
N GLU A 169 19.56 -2.26 25.37
CA GLU A 169 19.33 -2.20 23.91
C GLU A 169 17.98 -1.55 23.57
N HIS A 170 16.94 -1.84 24.35
CA HIS A 170 15.57 -1.32 24.16
C HIS A 170 15.28 -0.01 24.90
N GLY A 171 16.24 0.48 25.68
CA GLY A 171 16.14 1.74 26.42
C GLY A 171 16.36 2.98 25.56
N PHE A 172 16.28 4.14 26.19
CA PHE A 172 16.62 5.45 25.64
C PHE A 172 17.67 6.18 26.48
N LEU A 173 17.76 5.90 27.78
CA LEU A 173 18.53 6.66 28.77
C LEU A 173 20.04 6.62 28.51
N PHE A 174 20.56 5.44 28.14
CA PHE A 174 21.99 5.21 27.90
C PHE A 174 22.37 5.28 26.41
N LYS A 175 21.57 5.97 25.60
CA LYS A 175 21.86 6.21 24.18
C LYS A 175 22.21 7.67 23.93
N LYS A 176 23.02 7.93 22.91
CA LYS A 176 23.23 9.29 22.40
C LYS A 176 23.11 9.33 20.87
N PRO A 177 22.78 10.49 20.29
CA PRO A 177 22.87 10.71 18.86
C PRO A 177 24.28 10.36 18.35
N GLN A 178 24.34 9.50 17.34
CA GLN A 178 25.59 9.10 16.70
C GLN A 178 25.98 10.08 15.59
N PRO A 179 27.29 10.27 15.32
CA PRO A 179 27.73 10.98 14.14
C PRO A 179 27.23 10.29 12.87
N ILE A 180 26.73 11.07 11.91
CA ILE A 180 26.29 10.53 10.62
C ILE A 180 27.50 10.39 9.70
N ASN A 181 27.69 9.19 9.16
CA ASN A 181 28.55 8.95 8.00
C ASN A 181 27.67 8.64 6.78
N PRO A 182 27.55 9.54 5.80
CA PRO A 182 26.73 9.29 4.61
C PRO A 182 27.16 8.04 3.84
N GLN A 183 28.45 7.71 3.85
CA GLN A 183 29.00 6.55 3.13
C GLN A 183 28.75 5.22 3.87
N GLN A 184 28.43 5.28 5.17
CA GLN A 184 28.15 4.11 6.01
C GLN A 184 27.10 4.48 7.08
N ARG A 185 25.83 4.54 6.68
CA ARG A 185 24.71 4.90 7.56
C ARG A 185 24.35 3.80 8.58
N PHE A 186 24.75 2.56 8.32
CA PHE A 186 24.54 1.43 9.23
C PHE A 186 25.63 0.36 9.04
N PRO A 187 25.88 -0.50 10.04
CA PRO A 187 26.85 -1.59 9.92
C PRO A 187 26.48 -2.57 8.81
N ILE A 188 27.46 -2.92 7.98
CA ILE A 188 27.35 -3.92 6.92
C ILE A 188 28.55 -4.86 6.97
N GLN A 189 28.36 -6.10 6.51
CA GLN A 189 29.42 -7.07 6.26
C GLN A 189 29.49 -7.35 4.76
N ARG A 190 30.69 -7.68 4.28
CA ARG A 190 30.92 -8.08 2.89
C ARG A 190 31.40 -9.52 2.87
N ASP A 191 30.61 -10.37 2.27
CA ASP A 191 30.86 -11.77 2.03
C ASP A 191 31.22 -11.96 0.56
N LEU A 192 32.35 -12.61 0.28
CA LEU A 192 32.81 -12.87 -1.08
C LEU A 192 31.84 -13.74 -1.89
N GLN A 193 31.04 -14.56 -1.21
CA GLN A 193 30.04 -15.46 -1.81
C GLN A 193 28.65 -14.83 -1.88
N HIS A 194 28.28 -14.03 -0.89
CA HIS A 194 26.89 -13.56 -0.69
C HIS A 194 26.68 -12.05 -0.85
N GLY A 195 27.73 -11.29 -1.15
CA GLY A 195 27.67 -9.84 -1.28
C GLY A 195 27.57 -9.13 0.07
N ILE A 196 26.70 -8.13 0.17
CA ILE A 196 26.47 -7.31 1.36
C ILE A 196 25.42 -7.97 2.25
N THR A 197 25.73 -8.11 3.53
CA THR A 197 24.85 -8.64 4.58
C THR A 197 24.89 -7.76 5.84
N SER A 198 24.02 -8.06 6.81
CA SER A 198 24.07 -7.42 8.13
C SER A 198 24.91 -8.25 9.12
N PRO A 199 25.74 -7.62 9.97
CA PRO A 199 26.38 -8.29 11.10
C PRO A 199 25.40 -8.71 12.20
N THR A 200 24.21 -8.13 12.21
CA THR A 200 23.15 -8.39 13.19
C THR A 200 21.94 -8.96 12.48
N ILE A 201 21.49 -10.13 12.90
CA ILE A 201 20.36 -10.83 12.29
C ILE A 201 19.14 -10.73 13.22
N LYS A 202 18.02 -10.29 12.66
CA LYS A 202 16.68 -10.23 13.29
C LYS A 202 15.69 -10.89 12.32
N PRO A 203 15.61 -12.24 12.29
CA PRO A 203 14.76 -12.95 11.36
C PRO A 203 13.29 -12.62 11.60
N ARG A 204 12.52 -12.62 10.51
CA ARG A 204 11.08 -12.41 10.54
C ARG A 204 10.35 -13.74 10.33
N THR A 205 9.34 -13.99 11.16
CA THR A 205 8.38 -15.09 10.97
C THR A 205 7.01 -14.49 10.63
N GLY A 206 6.48 -14.84 9.45
CA GLY A 206 5.14 -14.41 9.02
C GLY A 206 5.01 -12.97 8.57
N PHE A 207 3.80 -12.41 8.74
CA PHE A 207 3.34 -11.18 8.08
C PHE A 207 2.78 -10.13 9.04
N ASP A 208 2.97 -10.31 10.34
CA ASP A 208 2.65 -9.26 11.32
C ASP A 208 3.61 -8.07 11.21
N VAL A 209 3.19 -6.93 11.76
CA VAL A 209 3.97 -5.69 11.76
C VAL A 209 5.34 -5.94 12.37
N THR A 210 6.41 -5.67 11.62
CA THR A 210 7.79 -5.99 12.00
C THR A 210 8.41 -4.97 12.97
N ASP A 211 7.81 -3.78 13.05
CA ASP A 211 8.29 -2.67 13.88
C ASP A 211 7.09 -1.87 14.42
N ASN A 212 6.89 -1.93 15.73
CA ASN A 212 5.81 -1.21 16.42
C ASN A 212 6.12 0.27 16.69
N GLY A 213 7.30 0.74 16.31
CA GLY A 213 7.81 2.07 16.60
C GLY A 213 8.41 2.19 18.01
N ILE A 214 8.90 3.37 18.33
CA ILE A 214 9.52 3.67 19.63
C ILE A 214 8.48 3.71 20.77
N SER A 215 8.90 3.41 22.00
CA SER A 215 8.07 3.50 23.20
C SER A 215 7.69 4.95 23.54
N SER A 216 6.65 5.17 24.35
CA SER A 216 6.26 6.53 24.77
C SER A 216 7.39 7.31 25.47
N PRO A 217 8.16 6.73 26.41
CA PRO A 217 9.30 7.42 27.00
C PRO A 217 10.36 7.83 25.96
N HIS A 218 10.63 6.98 24.97
CA HIS A 218 11.60 7.28 23.92
C HIS A 218 11.07 8.36 22.96
N ALA A 219 9.77 8.38 22.65
CA ALA A 219 9.18 9.45 21.85
C ALA A 219 9.24 10.81 22.58
N VAL A 220 8.99 10.83 23.89
CA VAL A 220 9.17 12.05 24.70
C VAL A 220 10.64 12.46 24.74
N ASP A 221 11.57 11.52 24.79
CA ASP A 221 13.01 11.80 24.71
C ASP A 221 13.44 12.40 23.36
N GLU A 222 12.92 11.90 22.25
CA GLU A 222 13.13 12.49 20.92
C GLU A 222 12.52 13.89 20.81
N ALA A 223 11.32 14.09 21.36
CA ALA A 223 10.71 15.42 21.46
C ALA A 223 11.58 16.35 22.33
N PHE A 224 12.11 15.88 23.46
CA PHE A 224 13.01 16.64 24.33
C PHE A 224 14.36 16.94 23.67
N TYR A 225 14.87 16.04 22.84
CA TYR A 225 16.10 16.22 22.04
C TYR A 225 15.92 17.31 20.98
N CYS A 226 14.71 17.50 20.46
CA CYS A 226 14.39 18.59 19.54
C CYS A 226 14.65 19.97 20.17
N ILE A 227 15.41 20.83 19.47
CA ILE A 227 15.77 22.17 19.97
C ILE A 227 14.71 23.26 19.73
N LYS A 228 13.51 22.85 19.29
CA LYS A 228 12.33 23.70 19.09
C LYS A 228 12.59 24.95 18.22
N CYS A 229 13.10 24.76 17.01
CA CYS A 229 13.62 25.84 16.16
C CYS A 229 12.65 26.97 15.75
N HIS A 230 11.34 26.79 15.93
CA HIS A 230 10.32 27.75 15.50
C HIS A 230 10.47 29.17 16.09
N ASP A 231 10.79 29.31 17.38
CA ASP A 231 11.04 30.60 18.06
C ASP A 231 12.08 31.48 17.36
N ARG A 232 12.94 30.87 16.54
CA ARG A 232 14.05 31.53 15.84
C ARG A 232 13.80 31.65 14.33
N GLY A 233 12.65 31.20 13.82
CA GLY A 233 12.34 31.12 12.40
C GLY A 233 13.29 30.21 11.61
N LYS A 234 13.81 29.14 12.25
CA LYS A 234 14.81 28.22 11.69
C LYS A 234 14.35 26.76 11.72
N ASP A 235 13.04 26.55 11.64
CA ASP A 235 12.38 25.25 11.59
C ASP A 235 12.58 24.54 10.24
N THR A 236 13.84 24.25 9.89
CA THR A 236 14.22 23.62 8.61
C THR A 236 13.58 22.24 8.38
N CYS A 237 13.18 21.53 9.44
CA CYS A 237 12.41 20.29 9.33
C CYS A 237 11.03 20.50 8.68
N ARG A 238 10.48 21.72 8.77
CA ARG A 238 9.25 22.16 8.10
C ARG A 238 9.57 22.91 6.81
N THR A 239 10.41 23.95 6.86
CA THR A 239 10.59 24.90 5.75
C THR A 239 11.71 24.55 4.76
N GLY A 240 12.54 23.55 5.10
CA GLY A 240 13.73 23.18 4.35
C GLY A 240 14.90 24.17 4.47
N PHE A 241 16.03 23.81 3.85
CA PHE A 241 17.22 24.65 3.73
C PHE A 241 17.22 25.36 2.37
N LYS A 242 16.75 26.61 2.34
CA LYS A 242 16.73 27.42 1.11
C LYS A 242 18.08 28.12 0.88
N SER A 243 18.48 28.22 -0.38
CA SER A 243 19.59 29.04 -0.87
C SER A 243 19.15 30.51 -0.99
N THR A 244 20.10 31.41 -1.27
CA THR A 244 19.80 32.81 -1.60
C THR A 244 18.94 32.96 -2.86
N GLU A 245 18.95 31.96 -3.75
CA GLU A 245 18.18 31.91 -4.98
C GLU A 245 16.81 31.22 -4.81
N GLY A 246 16.45 30.84 -3.58
CA GLY A 246 15.18 30.19 -3.26
C GLY A 246 15.12 28.68 -3.55
N THR A 247 16.20 28.09 -4.06
CA THR A 247 16.33 26.64 -4.30
C THR A 247 16.72 25.89 -3.03
N PHE A 248 16.30 24.62 -2.90
CA PHE A 248 16.69 23.81 -1.74
C PHE A 248 18.14 23.31 -1.87
N LYS A 249 18.89 23.35 -0.78
CA LYS A 249 20.20 22.70 -0.68
C LYS A 249 20.04 21.19 -0.72
N ASN A 250 21.06 20.50 -1.22
CA ASN A 250 21.11 19.04 -1.20
C ASN A 250 21.96 18.53 -0.03
N ASP A 251 21.62 17.34 0.47
CA ASP A 251 22.47 16.58 1.39
C ASP A 251 23.67 15.94 0.67
N ASP A 252 24.55 15.28 1.45
CA ASP A 252 25.75 14.61 0.93
C ASP A 252 25.46 13.46 -0.06
N LEU A 253 24.21 13.01 -0.14
CA LEU A 253 23.74 11.98 -1.09
C LEU A 253 22.91 12.58 -2.25
N GLY A 254 22.94 13.90 -2.41
CA GLY A 254 22.28 14.63 -3.48
C GLY A 254 20.75 14.71 -3.35
N GLN A 255 20.18 14.51 -2.15
CA GLN A 255 18.75 14.65 -1.90
C GLN A 255 18.40 16.07 -1.43
N PRO A 256 17.32 16.68 -1.93
CA PRO A 256 16.91 18.00 -1.51
C PRO A 256 16.46 18.01 -0.05
N LEU A 257 16.94 19.01 0.69
CA LEU A 257 16.56 19.29 2.07
C LEU A 257 15.35 20.23 2.09
N SER A 258 14.19 19.73 1.65
CA SER A 258 12.98 20.52 1.43
C SER A 258 12.12 20.76 2.67
N GLY A 259 12.37 20.05 3.78
CA GLY A 259 11.45 19.99 4.91
C GLY A 259 10.22 19.12 4.64
N CYS A 260 9.24 19.18 5.55
CA CYS A 260 7.98 18.46 5.44
C CYS A 260 7.16 18.97 4.22
N PRO A 261 6.81 18.11 3.25
CA PRO A 261 6.02 18.51 2.09
C PRO A 261 4.62 19.05 2.43
N LEU A 262 4.10 18.73 3.62
CA LEU A 262 2.82 19.23 4.11
C LEU A 262 2.94 20.55 4.88
N ASP A 263 4.14 21.11 5.05
CA ASP A 263 4.39 22.31 5.86
C ASP A 263 3.99 22.15 7.36
N GLN A 264 4.02 20.91 7.86
CA GLN A 264 3.58 20.59 9.23
C GLN A 264 4.38 21.32 10.31
N LYS A 265 3.66 21.89 11.29
CA LYS A 265 4.17 22.57 12.50
C LYS A 265 4.83 21.61 13.52
N ILE A 266 5.94 21.00 13.11
CA ILE A 266 6.66 19.95 13.86
C ILE A 266 7.18 20.46 15.20
N SER A 267 7.71 21.68 15.24
CA SER A 267 8.35 22.21 16.44
C SER A 267 7.30 22.46 17.53
N GLU A 268 6.19 23.06 17.15
CA GLU A 268 5.03 23.35 17.99
C GLU A 268 4.38 22.05 18.48
N MET A 269 4.17 21.07 17.59
CA MET A 269 3.74 19.71 17.95
C MET A 269 4.66 19.10 19.02
N ASN A 270 5.99 19.18 18.82
CA ASN A 270 6.96 18.63 19.77
C ASN A 270 6.96 19.38 21.12
N VAL A 271 6.59 20.66 21.17
CA VAL A 271 6.46 21.40 22.43
C VAL A 271 5.30 20.84 23.23
N LEU A 272 4.13 20.70 22.61
CA LEU A 272 2.92 20.19 23.25
C LEU A 272 3.08 18.73 23.67
N PHE A 273 3.60 17.88 22.77
CA PHE A 273 3.78 16.45 23.02
C PHE A 273 4.72 16.15 24.19
N GLU A 274 5.84 16.88 24.29
CA GLU A 274 6.79 16.76 25.41
C GLU A 274 6.11 16.97 26.78
N HIS A 275 5.06 17.79 26.84
CA HIS A 275 4.33 18.13 28.07
C HIS A 275 3.07 17.27 28.30
N GLY A 276 2.85 16.23 27.48
CA GLY A 276 1.67 15.36 27.60
C GLY A 276 0.39 15.91 27.00
N GLN A 277 0.45 17.06 26.32
CA GLN A 277 -0.68 17.73 25.67
C GLN A 277 -0.99 17.07 24.33
N VAL A 278 -1.43 15.81 24.36
CA VAL A 278 -1.53 14.94 23.17
C VAL A 278 -2.66 15.34 22.23
N ILE A 279 -3.79 15.86 22.73
CA ILE A 279 -4.90 16.32 21.88
C ILE A 279 -4.53 17.64 21.21
N ALA A 280 -3.90 18.57 21.95
CA ALA A 280 -3.38 19.83 21.46
C ALA A 280 -2.31 19.60 20.39
N ALA A 281 -1.37 18.68 20.64
CA ALA A 281 -0.36 18.29 19.66
C ALA A 281 -1.00 17.72 18.39
N LEU A 282 -2.04 16.88 18.50
CA LEU A 282 -2.78 16.38 17.34
C LEU A 282 -3.55 17.49 16.62
N ALA A 283 -4.13 18.46 17.33
CA ALA A 283 -4.78 19.62 16.73
C ALA A 283 -3.80 20.42 15.86
N VAL A 284 -2.55 20.58 16.33
CA VAL A 284 -1.48 21.21 15.56
C VAL A 284 -1.10 20.40 14.31
N VAL A 285 -1.03 19.07 14.40
CA VAL A 285 -0.73 18.22 13.24
C VAL A 285 -1.84 18.25 12.20
N THR A 286 -3.09 18.12 12.64
CA THR A 286 -4.27 18.03 11.75
C THR A 286 -4.56 19.33 11.00
N LEU A 287 -4.01 20.46 11.46
CA LEU A 287 -4.03 21.73 10.71
C LEU A 287 -3.42 21.57 9.31
N ASP A 288 -2.32 20.83 9.21
CA ASP A 288 -1.57 20.66 7.97
C ASP A 288 -1.74 19.27 7.36
N ASN A 289 -2.03 18.27 8.19
CA ASN A 289 -2.11 16.85 7.85
C ASN A 289 -3.32 16.19 8.52
N PRO A 290 -4.55 16.43 8.02
CA PRO A 290 -5.75 15.75 8.52
C PRO A 290 -5.75 14.23 8.24
N MET A 291 -4.78 13.73 7.47
CA MET A 291 -4.59 12.32 7.15
C MET A 291 -3.32 11.76 7.81
N VAL A 292 -3.01 12.20 9.03
CA VAL A 292 -1.79 11.78 9.76
C VAL A 292 -1.67 10.27 9.92
N ALA A 293 -2.79 9.55 9.94
CA ALA A 293 -2.83 8.09 9.91
C ALA A 293 -2.07 7.48 8.70
N ALA A 294 -1.92 8.22 7.59
CA ALA A 294 -1.18 7.80 6.40
C ALA A 294 0.33 8.14 6.44
N THR A 295 0.82 8.86 7.45
CA THR A 295 2.21 9.33 7.53
C THR A 295 2.93 8.79 8.77
N GLY A 296 4.15 9.26 9.00
CA GLY A 296 4.92 8.94 10.20
C GLY A 296 5.91 7.80 10.02
N HIS A 297 6.11 7.02 11.09
CA HIS A 297 7.13 5.98 11.22
C HIS A 297 7.15 5.05 10.01
N ARG A 298 8.36 4.81 9.47
CA ARG A 298 8.63 3.99 8.27
C ARG A 298 8.03 4.54 6.96
N ILE A 299 7.13 5.53 6.97
CA ILE A 299 6.53 6.09 5.76
C ILE A 299 7.21 7.39 5.31
N CYS A 300 7.52 8.28 6.24
CA CYS A 300 8.04 9.62 5.97
C CYS A 300 9.51 9.76 6.41
N TYR A 301 10.29 10.55 5.68
CA TYR A 301 11.69 10.84 6.05
C TYR A 301 12.18 12.26 5.73
N ASP A 302 11.46 13.04 4.89
CA ASP A 302 11.91 14.38 4.45
C ASP A 302 12.11 15.39 5.60
N CYS A 303 11.26 15.32 6.64
CA CYS A 303 11.36 16.16 7.83
C CYS A 303 12.61 15.85 8.67
N ALA A 304 12.86 14.57 8.95
CA ALA A 304 14.06 14.11 9.68
C ALA A 304 15.34 14.44 8.90
N ARG A 305 15.34 14.20 7.57
CA ARG A 305 16.47 14.56 6.69
C ARG A 305 16.79 16.05 6.74
N SER A 306 15.77 16.90 6.84
CA SER A 306 15.90 18.37 6.88
C SER A 306 16.04 18.95 8.29
N CYS A 307 16.18 18.11 9.32
CA CYS A 307 16.47 18.55 10.68
C CYS A 307 17.78 19.36 10.74
N ILE A 308 17.89 20.35 11.61
CA ILE A 308 19.13 21.14 11.75
C ILE A 308 20.35 20.29 12.15
N PHE A 309 20.12 19.12 12.75
CA PHE A 309 21.16 18.13 13.06
C PHE A 309 21.58 17.38 11.80
N GLN A 310 22.55 17.95 11.07
CA GLN A 310 23.07 17.38 9.82
C GLN A 310 24.35 16.53 10.00
N LYS A 311 24.99 16.61 11.18
CA LYS A 311 26.26 15.90 11.48
C LYS A 311 26.12 14.75 12.47
N GLN A 312 24.92 14.58 13.01
CA GLN A 312 24.56 13.55 13.99
C GLN A 312 23.12 13.15 13.75
N ASP A 313 22.66 12.06 14.37
CA ASP A 313 21.29 11.57 14.22
C ASP A 313 20.26 12.72 14.34
N PRO A 314 19.37 12.87 13.36
CA PRO A 314 18.31 13.87 13.43
C PRO A 314 17.28 13.47 14.49
N VAL A 315 16.38 14.40 14.83
CA VAL A 315 15.20 14.05 15.63
C VAL A 315 14.35 13.07 14.82
N ASP A 316 13.92 11.97 15.44
CA ASP A 316 13.03 10.98 14.84
C ASP A 316 11.56 11.46 14.83
N ILE A 317 11.33 12.54 14.07
CA ILE A 317 10.02 13.19 13.92
C ILE A 317 8.93 12.21 13.47
N PRO A 318 9.14 11.33 12.47
CA PRO A 318 8.12 10.37 12.05
C PRO A 318 7.66 9.43 13.18
N SER A 319 8.58 9.00 14.04
CA SER A 319 8.24 8.17 15.21
C SER A 319 7.44 8.94 16.27
N ILE A 320 7.77 10.21 16.50
CA ILE A 320 6.98 11.08 17.40
C ILE A 320 5.55 11.23 16.87
N GLU A 321 5.39 11.54 15.57
CA GLU A 321 4.07 11.69 14.93
C GLU A 321 3.20 10.42 15.08
N THR A 322 3.76 9.25 14.76
CA THR A 322 3.02 7.99 14.90
C THR A 322 2.71 7.67 16.37
N ARG A 323 3.63 7.96 17.31
CA ARG A 323 3.38 7.72 18.74
C ARG A 323 2.28 8.64 19.27
N LEU A 324 2.30 9.91 18.89
CA LEU A 324 1.25 10.90 19.19
C LEU A 324 -0.12 10.39 18.72
N LEU A 325 -0.24 9.99 17.45
CA LEU A 325 -1.49 9.47 16.92
C LEU A 325 -1.96 8.22 17.71
N LYS A 326 -1.05 7.28 17.97
CA LYS A 326 -1.38 6.06 18.75
C LYS A 326 -1.87 6.39 20.16
N GLN A 327 -1.32 7.40 20.83
CA GLN A 327 -1.77 7.81 22.17
C GLN A 327 -3.16 8.44 22.13
N VAL A 328 -3.45 9.31 21.15
CA VAL A 328 -4.82 9.85 21.03
C VAL A 328 -5.83 8.76 20.68
N LEU A 329 -5.50 7.84 19.75
CA LEU A 329 -6.41 6.74 19.40
C LEU A 329 -6.64 5.74 20.54
N ALA A 330 -5.75 5.69 21.54
CA ALA A 330 -5.90 4.84 22.72
C ALA A 330 -6.81 5.45 23.79
N LEU A 331 -7.10 6.76 23.73
CA LEU A 331 -8.10 7.39 24.60
C LEU A 331 -9.50 6.81 24.34
N PRO A 332 -10.38 6.79 25.36
CA PRO A 332 -11.81 6.61 25.12
C PRO A 332 -12.30 7.65 24.11
N TYR A 333 -13.01 7.19 23.09
CA TYR A 333 -13.47 7.98 21.94
C TYR A 333 -12.34 8.65 21.14
N GLY A 334 -11.11 8.11 21.20
CA GLY A 334 -9.93 8.67 20.54
C GLY A 334 -10.07 8.85 19.04
N PHE A 335 -10.78 7.93 18.36
CA PHE A 335 -11.15 8.09 16.95
C PHE A 335 -12.08 9.29 16.74
N GLU A 336 -13.08 9.47 17.59
CA GLU A 336 -14.04 10.57 17.48
C GLU A 336 -13.36 11.93 17.72
N ILE A 337 -12.42 12.01 18.65
CA ILE A 337 -11.56 13.19 18.88
C ILE A 337 -10.73 13.51 17.64
N TYR A 338 -10.02 12.51 17.11
CA TYR A 338 -9.23 12.69 15.89
C TYR A 338 -10.13 13.12 14.72
N SER A 339 -11.24 12.42 14.50
CA SER A 339 -12.21 12.72 13.46
C SER A 339 -12.76 14.14 13.60
N LEU A 340 -13.11 14.58 14.81
CA LEU A 340 -13.53 15.95 15.08
C LEU A 340 -12.43 16.94 14.69
N LEU A 341 -11.19 16.75 15.14
CA LEU A 341 -10.07 17.66 14.83
C LEU A 341 -9.74 17.77 13.34
N THR A 342 -10.04 16.75 12.53
CA THR A 342 -9.89 16.88 11.06
C THR A 342 -10.92 17.80 10.43
N ARG A 343 -12.08 18.00 11.06
CA ARG A 343 -13.22 18.77 10.51
C ARG A 343 -13.37 20.10 11.21
N TRP A 344 -13.31 20.10 12.53
CA TRP A 344 -13.38 21.23 13.43
C TRP A 344 -12.02 21.45 14.10
N ASN A 345 -11.32 22.51 13.71
CA ASN A 345 -10.02 22.87 14.27
C ASN A 345 -9.90 24.39 14.39
N PRO A 346 -10.08 24.96 15.60
CA PRO A 346 -9.99 26.40 15.82
C PRO A 346 -8.62 27.02 15.50
N LEU A 347 -7.55 26.23 15.30
CA LEU A 347 -6.27 26.75 14.81
C LEU A 347 -6.35 27.26 13.37
N ASN A 348 -7.33 26.79 12.58
CA ASN A 348 -7.62 27.34 11.27
C ASN A 348 -8.57 28.54 11.40
N LEU A 349 -8.02 29.71 11.71
CA LEU A 349 -8.79 30.93 12.03
C LEU A 349 -9.77 31.35 10.92
N ASN A 350 -9.44 31.07 9.66
CA ASN A 350 -10.27 31.46 8.51
C ASN A 350 -11.37 30.44 8.19
N ALA A 351 -11.18 29.17 8.55
CA ALA A 351 -12.10 28.08 8.24
C ALA A 351 -12.04 26.99 9.32
N PRO A 352 -12.51 27.28 10.55
CA PRO A 352 -12.37 26.38 11.68
C PRO A 352 -13.28 25.16 11.61
N TYR A 353 -14.25 25.13 10.69
CA TYR A 353 -15.16 24.00 10.44
C TYR A 353 -15.53 23.94 8.94
N PRO A 354 -16.15 22.84 8.45
CA PRO A 354 -16.46 22.70 7.03
C PRO A 354 -17.40 23.80 6.53
N ALA A 355 -17.19 24.25 5.29
CA ALA A 355 -18.11 25.17 4.63
C ALA A 355 -19.49 24.50 4.40
N PRO A 356 -20.58 25.28 4.28
CA PRO A 356 -21.89 24.76 3.86
C PRO A 356 -21.81 24.06 2.49
N ASP A 357 -22.80 23.19 2.20
CA ASP A 357 -22.89 22.52 0.91
C ASP A 357 -22.86 23.54 -0.24
N SER A 358 -21.82 23.45 -1.07
CA SER A 358 -21.57 24.37 -2.17
C SER A 358 -22.45 24.10 -3.40
N GLY A 359 -23.10 22.94 -3.43
CA GLY A 359 -23.83 22.43 -4.59
C GLY A 359 -22.96 21.79 -5.67
N TYR A 360 -21.63 21.91 -5.61
CA TYR A 360 -20.74 21.28 -6.61
C TYR A 360 -20.43 19.83 -6.26
N HIS A 361 -20.26 19.00 -7.30
CA HIS A 361 -19.97 17.59 -7.19
C HIS A 361 -18.65 17.21 -7.87
N VAL A 362 -17.69 16.75 -7.08
CA VAL A 362 -16.35 16.37 -7.54
C VAL A 362 -16.24 14.85 -7.65
N LEU A 363 -15.79 14.35 -8.81
CA LEU A 363 -15.41 12.95 -9.00
C LEU A 363 -13.93 12.76 -8.67
N VAL A 364 -13.62 11.91 -7.70
CA VAL A 364 -12.24 11.50 -7.36
C VAL A 364 -11.98 10.09 -7.90
N VAL A 365 -10.97 9.93 -8.74
CA VAL A 365 -10.67 8.67 -9.43
C VAL A 365 -9.45 8.00 -8.80
N GLY A 366 -9.68 6.98 -7.98
CA GLY A 366 -8.68 6.21 -7.25
C GLY A 366 -8.60 6.61 -5.76
N GLN A 367 -8.65 5.61 -4.87
CA GLN A 367 -8.68 5.77 -3.42
C GLN A 367 -7.33 5.53 -2.74
N GLY A 368 -6.24 5.90 -3.42
CA GLY A 368 -4.91 6.01 -2.84
C GLY A 368 -4.71 7.31 -2.04
N PRO A 369 -3.48 7.58 -1.55
CA PRO A 369 -3.19 8.74 -0.71
C PRO A 369 -3.66 10.10 -1.21
N SER A 370 -3.40 10.43 -2.47
CA SER A 370 -3.89 11.69 -3.04
C SER A 370 -5.41 11.76 -3.13
N GLY A 371 -6.07 10.62 -3.37
CA GLY A 371 -7.52 10.53 -3.54
C GLY A 371 -8.27 10.73 -2.23
N PHE A 372 -7.93 9.95 -1.19
CA PHE A 372 -8.58 10.10 0.11
C PHE A 372 -8.29 11.46 0.78
N ALA A 373 -7.10 12.02 0.55
CA ALA A 373 -6.76 13.36 1.04
C ALA A 373 -7.55 14.45 0.31
N LEU A 374 -7.65 14.37 -1.03
CA LEU A 374 -8.42 15.32 -1.80
C LEU A 374 -9.91 15.25 -1.45
N ALA A 375 -10.46 14.05 -1.28
CA ALA A 375 -11.85 13.86 -0.86
C ALA A 375 -12.16 14.60 0.44
N HIS A 376 -11.30 14.44 1.45
CA HIS A 376 -11.42 15.17 2.71
C HIS A 376 -11.41 16.69 2.52
N LEU A 377 -10.44 17.22 1.77
CA LEU A 377 -10.28 18.67 1.55
C LEU A 377 -11.43 19.26 0.75
N MET A 378 -11.95 18.55 -0.25
CA MET A 378 -13.12 18.98 -1.02
C MET A 378 -14.37 19.07 -0.15
N MET A 379 -14.61 18.08 0.72
CA MET A 379 -15.72 18.14 1.68
C MET A 379 -15.53 19.24 2.72
N GLN A 380 -14.30 19.55 3.13
CA GLN A 380 -14.03 20.69 4.01
C GLN A 380 -14.43 22.02 3.36
N LEU A 381 -14.30 22.10 2.03
CA LEU A 381 -14.70 23.25 1.22
C LEU A 381 -16.18 23.21 0.79
N GLY A 382 -16.98 22.30 1.37
CA GLY A 382 -18.42 22.21 1.14
C GLY A 382 -18.83 21.40 -0.10
N HIS A 383 -17.88 20.83 -0.84
CA HIS A 383 -18.17 20.10 -2.07
C HIS A 383 -18.59 18.65 -1.78
N ARG A 384 -19.56 18.14 -2.55
CA ARG A 384 -19.90 16.72 -2.58
C ARG A 384 -18.80 15.95 -3.31
N VAL A 385 -18.49 14.75 -2.83
CA VAL A 385 -17.45 13.90 -3.41
C VAL A 385 -17.99 12.51 -3.70
N THR A 386 -17.92 12.11 -4.96
CA THR A 386 -17.99 10.68 -5.32
C THR A 386 -16.58 10.20 -5.64
N ALA A 387 -16.14 9.20 -4.91
CA ALA A 387 -14.93 8.45 -5.20
C ALA A 387 -15.25 7.20 -6.01
N ILE A 388 -14.41 6.89 -7.00
CA ILE A 388 -14.47 5.62 -7.73
C ILE A 388 -13.13 4.88 -7.64
N ASP A 389 -13.18 3.56 -7.48
CA ASP A 389 -12.01 2.69 -7.57
C ASP A 389 -12.30 1.43 -8.40
N GLY A 390 -11.31 0.95 -9.15
CA GLY A 390 -11.43 -0.25 -9.97
C GLY A 390 -11.24 -1.55 -9.19
N LEU A 391 -10.73 -1.49 -7.95
CA LEU A 391 -10.61 -2.63 -7.05
C LEU A 391 -11.89 -2.83 -6.24
N LYS A 392 -12.10 -4.06 -5.75
CA LYS A 392 -13.18 -4.39 -4.81
C LYS A 392 -12.85 -3.74 -3.48
N ILE A 393 -13.78 -2.99 -2.91
CA ILE A 393 -13.66 -2.42 -1.57
C ILE A 393 -14.72 -3.08 -0.70
N GLU A 394 -14.28 -3.87 0.29
CA GLU A 394 -15.22 -4.58 1.18
C GLU A 394 -16.09 -3.57 1.93
N PRO A 395 -17.42 -3.69 1.98
CA PRO A 395 -18.27 -2.71 2.66
C PRO A 395 -17.96 -2.65 4.17
N LEU A 396 -18.07 -1.45 4.76
CA LEU A 396 -18.09 -1.32 6.21
C LEU A 396 -19.42 -1.85 6.76
N SER A 397 -19.40 -2.46 7.94
CA SER A 397 -20.62 -2.77 8.67
C SER A 397 -21.41 -1.50 8.97
N ARG A 398 -22.74 -1.59 8.97
CA ARG A 398 -23.63 -0.45 9.22
C ARG A 398 -23.27 0.33 10.49
N ASP A 399 -22.99 -0.37 11.58
CA ASP A 399 -22.74 0.27 12.89
C ASP A 399 -21.46 1.12 12.89
N LEU A 400 -20.39 0.61 12.26
CA LEU A 400 -19.15 1.36 12.10
C LEU A 400 -19.29 2.59 11.21
N ASN A 401 -20.26 2.59 10.29
CA ASN A 401 -20.48 3.70 9.37
C ASN A 401 -21.50 4.73 9.90
N ASP A 402 -22.26 4.41 10.95
CA ASP A 402 -23.28 5.31 11.48
C ASP A 402 -22.67 6.34 12.46
N PRO A 403 -22.68 7.64 12.14
CA PRO A 403 -22.15 8.68 13.03
C PRO A 403 -22.93 8.85 14.34
N ALA A 404 -24.14 8.29 14.45
CA ALA A 404 -24.88 8.25 15.70
C ALA A 404 -24.34 7.20 16.68
N ILE A 405 -23.57 6.22 16.18
CA ILE A 405 -22.93 5.17 16.98
C ILE A 405 -21.44 5.53 17.14
N PRO A 406 -21.00 5.97 18.33
CA PRO A 406 -19.62 6.35 18.55
C PRO A 406 -18.72 5.13 18.71
N ILE A 407 -17.47 5.26 18.28
CA ILE A 407 -16.44 4.24 18.51
C ILE A 407 -15.70 4.58 19.80
N GLN A 408 -15.92 3.79 20.86
CA GLN A 408 -15.26 4.02 22.15
C GLN A 408 -13.77 3.69 22.10
N TYR A 409 -13.38 2.51 21.63
CA TYR A 409 -11.97 2.17 21.44
C TYR A 409 -11.77 1.61 20.05
N ILE A 410 -11.08 2.38 19.20
CA ILE A 410 -10.85 1.97 17.81
C ILE A 410 -9.99 0.71 17.71
N THR A 411 -9.14 0.47 18.71
CA THR A 411 -8.26 -0.69 18.82
C THR A 411 -9.02 -2.01 18.95
N ASP A 412 -10.28 -1.99 19.42
CA ASP A 412 -11.12 -3.19 19.51
C ASP A 412 -11.50 -3.74 18.12
N HIS A 413 -11.32 -2.92 17.08
CA HIS A 413 -11.55 -3.27 15.68
C HIS A 413 -10.26 -3.52 14.90
N TYR A 414 -9.09 -3.48 15.57
CA TYR A 414 -7.82 -3.74 14.91
C TYR A 414 -7.60 -5.23 14.71
N GLU A 415 -7.12 -5.57 13.53
CA GLU A 415 -6.79 -6.94 13.15
C GLU A 415 -5.28 -7.10 13.10
N ARG A 416 -4.76 -8.24 13.54
CA ARG A 416 -3.36 -8.59 13.31
C ARG A 416 -3.11 -8.65 11.80
N LEU A 417 -2.00 -8.10 11.33
CA LEU A 417 -1.74 -8.02 9.89
C LEU A 417 -1.60 -9.42 9.25
N SER A 418 -1.08 -10.41 9.98
CA SER A 418 -1.06 -11.79 9.51
C SER A 418 -2.44 -12.43 9.36
N GLU A 419 -3.47 -11.89 10.03
CA GLU A 419 -4.84 -12.43 10.08
C GLU A 419 -5.81 -11.61 9.22
N ARG A 420 -5.60 -10.29 9.12
CA ARG A 420 -6.37 -9.35 8.27
C ARG A 420 -6.34 -9.74 6.78
N TYR A 421 -7.51 -9.79 6.13
CA TYR A 421 -7.63 -9.89 4.67
C TYR A 421 -7.56 -8.52 4.00
N ALA A 422 -7.25 -8.47 2.72
CA ALA A 422 -7.28 -7.22 1.97
C ALA A 422 -8.71 -6.67 1.87
N LYS A 423 -8.88 -5.38 2.22
CA LYS A 423 -10.16 -4.66 2.14
C LYS A 423 -10.26 -3.74 0.92
N GLY A 424 -9.17 -3.62 0.14
CA GLY A 424 -9.11 -2.92 -1.14
C GLY A 424 -8.97 -1.39 -1.10
N PHE A 425 -9.30 -0.74 0.01
CA PHE A 425 -9.17 0.71 0.19
C PHE A 425 -7.72 1.13 0.50
N GLY A 426 -7.20 2.19 -0.14
CA GLY A 426 -5.89 2.79 0.18
C GLY A 426 -4.85 2.72 -0.95
N GLY A 427 -5.15 2.06 -2.07
CA GLY A 427 -4.22 1.93 -3.20
C GLY A 427 -2.91 1.26 -2.79
N VAL A 428 -1.76 1.86 -3.15
CA VAL A 428 -0.42 1.34 -2.80
C VAL A 428 -0.23 1.15 -1.30
N ALA A 429 -0.93 1.90 -0.44
CA ALA A 429 -0.85 1.70 1.01
C ALA A 429 -1.45 0.35 1.45
N GLU A 430 -2.41 -0.20 0.71
CA GLU A 430 -3.04 -1.50 0.99
C GLU A 430 -2.23 -2.65 0.36
N TYR A 431 -1.92 -2.56 -0.94
CA TYR A 431 -1.34 -3.68 -1.69
C TYR A 431 0.17 -3.58 -1.94
N GLY A 432 0.79 -2.43 -1.68
CA GLY A 432 2.20 -2.18 -1.99
C GLY A 432 3.09 -2.02 -0.75
N ILE A 433 2.64 -1.28 0.26
CA ILE A 433 3.34 -1.16 1.54
C ILE A 433 3.09 -2.42 2.37
N THR A 434 4.18 -2.97 2.90
CA THR A 434 4.25 -4.33 3.45
C THR A 434 4.15 -4.31 4.98
N ALA A 435 4.66 -5.35 5.66
CA ALA A 435 4.61 -5.49 7.13
C ALA A 435 5.40 -4.43 7.93
N ARG A 436 6.03 -3.47 7.27
CA ARG A 436 6.72 -2.34 7.92
C ARG A 436 5.78 -1.21 8.36
N TRP A 437 4.49 -1.28 8.07
CA TRP A 437 3.50 -0.24 8.41
C TRP A 437 2.18 -0.83 8.90
N GLU A 438 1.55 -0.13 9.85
CA GLU A 438 0.30 -0.54 10.50
C GLU A 438 -0.91 -0.29 9.58
N LYS A 439 -1.40 -1.35 8.90
CA LYS A 439 -2.51 -1.24 7.95
C LYS A 439 -3.86 -0.96 8.61
N ASN A 440 -3.99 -1.11 9.93
CA ASN A 440 -5.19 -0.68 10.63
C ASN A 440 -5.44 0.84 10.50
N PHE A 441 -4.42 1.63 10.18
CA PHE A 441 -4.60 3.05 9.88
C PHE A 441 -5.37 3.34 8.60
N LEU A 442 -5.44 2.40 7.63
CA LEU A 442 -6.34 2.53 6.49
C LEU A 442 -7.81 2.44 6.90
N PHE A 443 -8.11 1.61 7.90
CA PHE A 443 -9.45 1.53 8.47
C PHE A 443 -9.83 2.85 9.15
N VAL A 444 -8.92 3.47 9.91
CA VAL A 444 -9.12 4.81 10.49
C VAL A 444 -9.42 5.85 9.40
N ILE A 445 -8.61 5.92 8.34
CA ILE A 445 -8.81 6.88 7.23
C ILE A 445 -10.17 6.68 6.56
N ARG A 446 -10.57 5.42 6.37
CA ARG A 446 -11.84 5.10 5.76
C ARG A 446 -13.01 5.63 6.57
N LEU A 447 -12.97 5.46 7.90
CA LEU A 447 -14.01 6.00 8.80
C LEU A 447 -14.04 7.53 8.81
N LEU A 448 -12.89 8.21 8.67
CA LEU A 448 -12.84 9.68 8.55
C LEU A 448 -13.63 10.19 7.33
N LEU A 449 -13.73 9.39 6.27
CA LEU A 449 -14.43 9.73 5.04
C LEU A 449 -15.87 9.22 5.02
N GLU A 450 -16.08 7.92 5.20
CA GLU A 450 -17.37 7.26 4.96
C GLU A 450 -18.48 7.64 5.96
N ARG A 451 -18.11 8.11 7.15
CA ARG A 451 -19.06 8.64 8.15
C ARG A 451 -19.60 10.04 7.80
N ARG A 452 -19.12 10.67 6.71
CA ARG A 452 -19.56 12.01 6.27
C ARG A 452 -20.58 11.90 5.15
N SER A 453 -21.70 12.60 5.27
CA SER A 453 -22.81 12.58 4.30
C SER A 453 -22.45 13.11 2.90
N LEU A 454 -21.41 13.96 2.79
CA LEU A 454 -20.93 14.49 1.51
C LEU A 454 -20.02 13.51 0.74
N TYR A 455 -19.68 12.35 1.32
CA TYR A 455 -18.81 11.35 0.69
C TYR A 455 -19.57 10.10 0.28
N GLN A 456 -19.24 9.60 -0.90
CA GLN A 456 -19.60 8.25 -1.32
C GLN A 456 -18.43 7.60 -2.04
N CYS A 457 -18.20 6.31 -1.81
CA CYS A 457 -17.22 5.51 -2.52
C CYS A 457 -17.91 4.38 -3.32
N LEU A 458 -17.60 4.30 -4.61
CA LEU A 458 -18.04 3.23 -5.50
C LEU A 458 -16.84 2.40 -5.93
N ASP A 459 -16.87 1.12 -5.56
CA ASP A 459 -15.89 0.14 -6.00
C ASP A 459 -16.31 -0.51 -7.31
N GLY A 460 -15.38 -1.17 -7.99
CA GLY A 460 -15.63 -1.81 -9.28
C GLY A 460 -15.97 -0.84 -10.41
N VAL A 461 -15.70 0.45 -10.23
CA VAL A 461 -15.95 1.50 -11.21
C VAL A 461 -14.62 2.07 -11.66
N ARG A 462 -14.24 1.78 -12.91
CA ARG A 462 -13.03 2.34 -13.53
C ARG A 462 -13.40 3.42 -14.55
N LEU A 463 -12.80 4.61 -14.41
CA LEU A 463 -12.86 5.63 -15.47
C LEU A 463 -12.15 5.11 -16.73
N GLY A 464 -12.81 5.20 -17.88
CA GLY A 464 -12.38 4.55 -19.13
C GLY A 464 -12.94 3.14 -19.33
N SER A 465 -13.74 2.65 -18.37
CA SER A 465 -14.50 1.39 -18.44
C SER A 465 -15.98 1.67 -18.13
N ASN A 466 -16.45 1.40 -16.90
CA ASN A 466 -17.83 1.60 -16.48
C ASN A 466 -18.33 3.05 -16.68
N MET A 467 -17.41 4.02 -16.63
CA MET A 467 -17.69 5.44 -16.78
C MET A 467 -16.71 6.05 -17.79
N THR A 468 -17.21 6.82 -18.76
CA THR A 468 -16.36 7.61 -19.66
C THR A 468 -16.15 9.02 -19.10
N LEU A 469 -15.09 9.72 -19.52
CA LEU A 469 -14.85 11.10 -19.09
C LEU A 469 -16.01 12.03 -19.52
N LYS A 470 -16.56 11.83 -20.72
CA LYS A 470 -17.76 12.56 -21.17
C LYS A 470 -18.99 12.18 -20.36
N GLY A 471 -19.18 10.90 -20.05
CA GLY A 471 -20.28 10.43 -19.21
C GLY A 471 -20.23 11.07 -17.82
N ALA A 472 -19.05 11.14 -17.19
CA ALA A 472 -18.87 11.82 -15.90
C ALA A 472 -19.43 13.26 -15.93
N PHE A 473 -19.05 14.03 -16.94
CA PHE A 473 -19.51 15.41 -17.08
C PHE A 473 -20.98 15.52 -17.52
N TYR A 474 -21.36 14.95 -18.65
CA TYR A 474 -22.65 15.23 -19.31
C TYR A 474 -23.78 14.29 -18.86
N GLU A 475 -23.46 13.04 -18.50
CA GLU A 475 -24.46 12.06 -18.04
C GLU A 475 -24.64 12.10 -16.53
N HIS A 476 -23.55 12.29 -15.77
CA HIS A 476 -23.55 12.17 -14.31
C HIS A 476 -23.45 13.51 -13.57
N GLY A 477 -23.19 14.61 -14.27
CA GLY A 477 -23.29 15.96 -13.68
C GLY A 477 -22.12 16.39 -12.82
N PHE A 478 -20.99 15.68 -12.85
CA PHE A 478 -19.81 16.12 -12.10
C PHE A 478 -19.31 17.46 -12.62
N ASP A 479 -18.93 18.36 -11.71
CA ASP A 479 -18.37 19.67 -12.04
C ASP A 479 -16.84 19.60 -12.27
N HIS A 480 -16.19 18.61 -11.67
CA HIS A 480 -14.75 18.41 -11.76
C HIS A 480 -14.38 16.93 -11.67
N VAL A 481 -13.33 16.53 -12.39
CA VAL A 481 -12.77 15.18 -12.32
C VAL A 481 -11.31 15.25 -11.87
N ALA A 482 -10.99 14.58 -10.76
CA ALA A 482 -9.65 14.52 -10.21
C ALA A 482 -9.02 13.13 -10.37
N LEU A 483 -7.98 13.04 -11.19
CA LEU A 483 -7.24 11.80 -11.45
C LEU A 483 -6.23 11.55 -10.31
N CYS A 484 -6.45 10.46 -9.56
CA CYS A 484 -5.63 10.00 -8.44
C CYS A 484 -5.17 8.53 -8.64
N LEU A 485 -4.78 8.17 -9.87
CA LEU A 485 -4.56 6.79 -10.31
C LEU A 485 -3.22 6.16 -9.87
N GLY A 486 -2.35 6.94 -9.20
CA GLY A 486 -1.05 6.48 -8.71
C GLY A 486 -0.03 6.13 -9.81
N ALA A 487 1.12 5.56 -9.41
CA ALA A 487 2.09 4.93 -10.30
C ALA A 487 1.88 3.41 -10.34
N GLY A 488 1.15 2.95 -11.34
CA GLY A 488 0.81 1.53 -11.49
C GLY A 488 1.72 0.77 -12.46
N SER A 489 2.19 1.41 -13.54
CA SER A 489 2.81 0.66 -14.64
C SER A 489 4.26 0.28 -14.32
N PRO A 490 4.62 -1.01 -14.30
CA PRO A 490 5.97 -1.41 -14.02
C PRO A 490 6.90 -1.12 -15.20
N THR A 491 8.16 -0.83 -14.89
CA THR A 491 9.21 -0.70 -15.89
C THR A 491 9.67 -2.08 -16.31
N LEU A 492 9.47 -2.38 -17.60
CA LEU A 492 9.93 -3.62 -18.20
C LEU A 492 11.38 -3.48 -18.64
N LEU A 493 12.19 -4.50 -18.32
CA LEU A 493 13.56 -4.60 -18.84
C LEU A 493 13.52 -5.15 -20.27
N SER A 494 14.39 -4.63 -21.12
CA SER A 494 14.60 -5.13 -22.49
C SER A 494 15.46 -6.40 -22.48
N LEU A 495 14.98 -7.44 -21.81
CA LEU A 495 15.61 -8.77 -21.76
C LEU A 495 14.71 -9.79 -22.47
N GLU A 496 15.32 -10.76 -23.15
CA GLU A 496 14.60 -11.93 -23.63
C GLU A 496 14.11 -12.77 -22.44
N ASN A 497 13.11 -13.63 -22.69
CA ASN A 497 12.55 -14.54 -21.68
C ASN A 497 11.90 -13.87 -20.44
N MET A 498 11.51 -12.61 -20.52
CA MET A 498 10.84 -11.89 -19.41
C MET A 498 9.49 -12.49 -18.96
N THR A 499 8.90 -13.39 -19.75
CA THR A 499 7.59 -14.00 -19.46
C THR A 499 7.66 -15.50 -19.19
N ILE A 500 8.85 -16.10 -19.09
CA ILE A 500 8.99 -17.54 -18.82
C ILE A 500 8.59 -17.90 -17.38
N PRO A 501 8.19 -19.15 -17.11
CA PRO A 501 8.07 -19.68 -15.76
C PRO A 501 9.28 -19.38 -14.87
N GLY A 502 9.02 -18.84 -13.68
CA GLY A 502 10.05 -18.39 -12.74
C GLY A 502 10.40 -16.90 -12.83
N VAL A 503 9.97 -16.18 -13.87
CA VAL A 503 10.18 -14.72 -13.99
C VAL A 503 8.88 -13.95 -13.76
N ARG A 504 8.90 -13.00 -12.82
CA ARG A 504 7.77 -12.11 -12.50
C ARG A 504 8.24 -10.68 -12.27
N LEU A 505 7.32 -9.74 -12.37
CA LEU A 505 7.55 -8.37 -11.89
C LEU A 505 7.24 -8.29 -10.40
N ALA A 506 7.90 -7.36 -9.71
CA ALA A 506 7.65 -7.12 -8.30
C ALA A 506 6.21 -6.68 -8.01
N SER A 507 5.61 -5.87 -8.89
CA SER A 507 4.21 -5.46 -8.78
C SER A 507 3.24 -6.63 -8.87
N ASP A 508 3.53 -7.61 -9.73
CA ASP A 508 2.76 -8.85 -9.87
C ASP A 508 2.82 -9.64 -8.56
N PHE A 509 4.03 -9.87 -8.05
CA PHE A 509 4.28 -10.60 -6.81
C PHE A 509 3.59 -9.94 -5.60
N LEU A 510 3.82 -8.65 -5.35
CA LEU A 510 3.28 -7.95 -4.17
C LEU A 510 1.76 -7.87 -4.20
N MET A 511 1.15 -7.62 -5.38
CA MET A 511 -0.30 -7.60 -5.49
C MET A 511 -0.92 -8.99 -5.35
N ALA A 512 -0.31 -10.04 -5.92
CA ALA A 512 -0.79 -11.41 -5.70
C ALA A 512 -0.71 -11.80 -4.21
N LEU A 513 0.37 -11.42 -3.55
CA LEU A 513 0.60 -11.72 -2.13
C LEU A 513 -0.37 -10.97 -1.21
N HIS A 514 -0.50 -9.65 -1.37
CA HIS A 514 -1.27 -8.81 -0.45
C HIS A 514 -2.73 -8.65 -0.85
N LEU A 515 -3.05 -8.43 -2.14
CA LEU A 515 -4.43 -8.25 -2.58
C LEU A 515 -5.13 -9.57 -2.87
N GLY A 516 -4.38 -10.60 -3.28
CA GLY A 516 -4.90 -11.98 -3.40
C GLY A 516 -4.80 -12.79 -2.11
N ASP A 517 -4.20 -12.22 -1.05
CA ASP A 517 -3.99 -12.86 0.24
C ASP A 517 -3.28 -14.24 0.12
N ALA A 518 -2.34 -14.39 -0.83
CA ALA A 518 -1.73 -15.69 -1.17
C ALA A 518 -1.00 -16.37 0.01
N ALA A 519 -0.64 -15.62 1.05
CA ALA A 519 -0.01 -16.14 2.25
C ALA A 519 -0.97 -16.91 3.19
N LYS A 520 -2.29 -16.68 3.10
CA LYS A 520 -3.26 -17.30 4.01
C LYS A 520 -3.41 -18.78 3.72
N PHE A 521 -3.63 -19.57 4.77
CA PHE A 521 -3.75 -21.03 4.66
C PHE A 521 -4.97 -21.46 3.83
N ASP A 522 -6.06 -20.70 3.91
CA ASP A 522 -7.32 -20.95 3.21
C ASP A 522 -7.46 -20.19 1.88
N SER A 523 -6.52 -19.27 1.58
CA SER A 523 -6.53 -18.48 0.35
C SER A 523 -6.53 -19.36 -0.89
N LYS A 524 -7.31 -18.92 -1.88
CA LYS A 524 -7.43 -19.57 -3.18
C LYS A 524 -6.44 -19.04 -4.21
N THR A 525 -5.82 -17.89 -3.92
CA THR A 525 -4.78 -17.34 -4.79
C THR A 525 -3.51 -18.17 -4.68
N THR A 526 -3.10 -18.79 -5.79
CA THR A 526 -1.79 -19.42 -5.89
C THR A 526 -0.73 -18.38 -6.25
N LEU A 527 0.44 -18.50 -5.63
CA LEU A 527 1.61 -17.71 -5.96
C LEU A 527 2.85 -18.59 -5.82
N ARG A 528 3.46 -18.98 -6.94
CA ARG A 528 4.67 -19.83 -6.93
C ARG A 528 5.95 -18.99 -6.85
N ILE A 529 6.78 -19.29 -5.85
CA ILE A 529 8.19 -18.85 -5.77
C ILE A 529 9.07 -20.03 -5.30
N GLN A 530 10.35 -20.00 -5.67
CA GLN A 530 11.35 -21.02 -5.32
C GLN A 530 12.69 -20.38 -4.99
N LEU A 531 13.46 -21.00 -4.09
CA LEU A 531 14.83 -20.60 -3.77
C LEU A 531 15.83 -21.42 -4.61
N PRO A 532 17.00 -20.88 -4.98
CA PRO A 532 17.47 -19.50 -4.72
C PRO A 532 16.66 -18.47 -5.52
N LEU A 533 16.41 -17.30 -4.91
CA LEU A 533 15.60 -16.23 -5.49
C LEU A 533 16.41 -14.94 -5.66
N ALA A 534 16.27 -14.31 -6.82
CA ALA A 534 16.87 -13.01 -7.12
C ALA A 534 15.83 -11.91 -7.30
N VAL A 535 16.15 -10.72 -6.80
CA VAL A 535 15.38 -9.48 -7.04
C VAL A 535 16.25 -8.48 -7.79
N ILE A 536 15.79 -7.96 -8.93
CA ILE A 536 16.52 -6.91 -9.67
C ILE A 536 16.01 -5.53 -9.27
N GLY A 537 16.87 -4.69 -8.71
CA GLY A 537 16.54 -3.33 -8.30
C GLY A 537 17.12 -2.97 -6.93
N ALA A 538 16.92 -1.73 -6.48
CA ALA A 538 17.28 -1.31 -5.11
C ALA A 538 16.44 -0.11 -4.64
N GLY A 539 15.22 0.02 -5.16
CA GLY A 539 14.22 0.94 -4.60
C GLY A 539 13.47 0.29 -3.44
N LEU A 540 12.53 1.03 -2.83
CA LEU A 540 11.69 0.47 -1.76
C LEU A 540 10.91 -0.77 -2.23
N THR A 541 10.34 -0.75 -3.44
CA THR A 541 9.68 -1.92 -4.02
C THR A 541 10.59 -3.16 -4.09
N ALA A 542 11.90 -3.00 -4.35
CA ALA A 542 12.83 -4.11 -4.38
C ALA A 542 13.11 -4.67 -2.97
N VAL A 543 13.24 -3.78 -1.98
CA VAL A 543 13.43 -4.13 -0.57
C VAL A 543 12.20 -4.85 -0.01
N ASP A 544 11.02 -4.28 -0.27
CA ASP A 544 9.71 -4.84 0.09
C ASP A 544 9.52 -6.21 -0.59
N THR A 545 9.84 -6.34 -1.88
CA THR A 545 9.76 -7.63 -2.59
C THR A 545 10.69 -8.69 -1.99
N ALA A 546 11.91 -8.31 -1.63
CA ALA A 546 12.89 -9.26 -1.09
C ALA A 546 12.52 -9.75 0.31
N THR A 547 12.10 -8.85 1.20
CA THR A 547 11.67 -9.19 2.57
C THR A 547 10.39 -10.03 2.57
N GLU A 548 9.41 -9.64 1.76
CA GLU A 548 8.16 -10.41 1.61
C GLU A 548 8.40 -11.78 0.96
N ALA A 549 9.29 -11.91 -0.03
CA ALA A 549 9.63 -13.21 -0.62
C ALA A 549 10.30 -14.15 0.38
N LEU A 550 11.21 -13.61 1.22
CA LEU A 550 11.89 -14.37 2.26
C LEU A 550 10.90 -14.84 3.35
N ALA A 551 9.94 -14.01 3.73
CA ALA A 551 8.88 -14.36 4.68
C ALA A 551 7.84 -15.33 4.07
N TYR A 552 7.49 -15.16 2.80
CA TYR A 552 6.45 -15.95 2.13
C TYR A 552 6.86 -17.39 1.82
N TYR A 553 8.12 -17.63 1.45
CA TYR A 553 8.56 -18.97 1.06
C TYR A 553 8.29 -20.04 2.13
N PRO A 554 8.62 -19.83 3.42
CA PRO A 554 8.21 -20.72 4.51
C PRO A 554 6.72 -21.05 4.51
N HIS A 555 5.86 -20.04 4.46
CA HIS A 555 4.40 -20.21 4.46
C HIS A 555 3.94 -21.05 3.26
N LYS A 556 4.48 -20.77 2.07
CA LYS A 556 4.13 -21.48 0.84
C LYS A 556 4.41 -22.97 0.94
N VAL A 557 5.63 -23.36 1.33
CA VAL A 557 6.02 -24.78 1.38
C VAL A 557 5.38 -25.51 2.56
N MET A 558 5.19 -24.85 3.71
CA MET A 558 4.44 -25.42 4.83
C MET A 558 2.97 -25.65 4.48
N ASN A 559 2.29 -24.67 3.88
CA ASN A 559 0.90 -24.82 3.44
C ASN A 559 0.78 -25.95 2.41
N PHE A 560 1.72 -26.05 1.47
CA PHE A 560 1.76 -27.14 0.49
C PHE A 560 1.90 -28.50 1.17
N TYR A 561 2.86 -28.64 2.10
CA TYR A 561 3.10 -29.87 2.85
C TYR A 561 1.89 -30.28 3.70
N GLN A 562 1.29 -29.34 4.44
CA GLN A 562 0.13 -29.62 5.28
C GLN A 562 -1.09 -30.02 4.46
N ARG A 563 -1.36 -29.36 3.33
CA ARG A 563 -2.44 -29.75 2.40
C ARG A 563 -2.21 -31.14 1.83
N TYR A 564 -0.97 -31.45 1.43
CA TYR A 564 -0.63 -32.80 0.97
C TYR A 564 -0.84 -33.85 2.06
N GLN A 565 -0.38 -33.61 3.29
CA GLN A 565 -0.62 -34.53 4.42
C GLN A 565 -2.11 -34.74 4.68
N ALA A 566 -2.91 -33.67 4.67
CA ALA A 566 -4.37 -33.79 4.82
C ALA A 566 -5.01 -34.65 3.72
N ILE A 567 -4.52 -34.57 2.47
CA ILE A 567 -4.98 -35.43 1.37
C ILE A 567 -4.51 -36.88 1.57
N VAL A 568 -3.28 -37.10 2.03
CA VAL A 568 -2.78 -38.45 2.35
C VAL A 568 -3.64 -39.10 3.43
N ASP A 569 -3.94 -38.37 4.50
CA ASP A 569 -4.75 -38.86 5.62
C ASP A 569 -6.20 -39.17 5.19
N ARG A 570 -6.76 -38.36 4.28
CA ARG A 570 -8.14 -38.51 3.79
C ARG A 570 -8.29 -39.56 2.69
N ASP A 571 -7.45 -39.50 1.67
CA ASP A 571 -7.61 -40.22 0.39
C ASP A 571 -6.58 -41.32 0.16
N GLY A 572 -5.54 -41.39 0.99
CA GLY A 572 -4.43 -42.32 0.86
C GLY A 572 -3.27 -41.77 0.02
N ILE A 573 -2.07 -42.28 0.31
CA ILE A 573 -0.81 -41.81 -0.28
C ILE A 573 -0.73 -41.98 -1.81
N GLU A 574 -1.36 -43.03 -2.36
CA GLU A 574 -1.34 -43.29 -3.81
C GLU A 574 -2.05 -42.18 -4.59
N LYS A 575 -3.24 -41.77 -4.13
CA LYS A 575 -4.00 -40.67 -4.72
C LYS A 575 -3.28 -39.34 -4.54
N ALA A 576 -2.73 -39.08 -3.36
CA ALA A 576 -1.95 -37.87 -3.11
C ALA A 576 -0.72 -37.76 -4.03
N ASN A 577 0.00 -38.87 -4.25
CA ASN A 577 1.16 -38.93 -5.14
C ASN A 577 0.80 -38.75 -6.62
N GLU A 578 -0.40 -39.17 -7.02
CA GLU A 578 -0.87 -38.93 -8.39
C GLU A 578 -0.96 -37.43 -8.71
N LEU A 579 -1.40 -36.61 -7.75
CA LEU A 579 -1.48 -35.15 -7.90
C LEU A 579 -0.11 -34.50 -8.11
N LEU A 580 0.97 -35.09 -7.56
CA LEU A 580 2.33 -34.55 -7.68
C LEU A 580 2.90 -34.68 -9.09
N LYS A 581 2.32 -35.54 -9.95
CA LYS A 581 2.75 -35.74 -11.34
C LYS A 581 2.63 -34.48 -12.20
N ALA A 582 1.85 -33.49 -11.75
CA ALA A 582 1.74 -32.19 -12.42
C ALA A 582 3.10 -31.47 -12.51
N ASP A 583 3.97 -31.59 -11.50
CA ASP A 583 5.31 -31.02 -11.50
C ASP A 583 6.23 -31.70 -10.45
N PRO A 584 6.76 -32.90 -10.75
CA PRO A 584 7.43 -33.74 -9.75
C PRO A 584 8.62 -33.08 -9.06
N ALA A 585 9.44 -32.33 -9.80
CA ALA A 585 10.64 -31.68 -9.26
C ALA A 585 10.32 -30.58 -8.25
N VAL A 586 9.27 -29.79 -8.52
CA VAL A 586 8.81 -28.74 -7.60
C VAL A 586 8.11 -29.38 -6.39
N ALA A 587 7.29 -30.41 -6.63
CA ALA A 587 6.62 -31.16 -5.58
C ALA A 587 7.61 -31.76 -4.57
N GLU A 588 8.67 -32.43 -5.05
CA GLU A 588 9.73 -33.00 -4.21
C GLU A 588 10.38 -31.92 -3.35
N THR A 589 10.75 -30.79 -3.96
CA THR A 589 11.36 -29.65 -3.26
C THR A 589 10.42 -29.09 -2.18
N PHE A 590 9.15 -28.86 -2.51
CA PHE A 590 8.17 -28.29 -1.58
C PHE A 590 7.83 -29.23 -0.43
N LEU A 591 7.70 -30.54 -0.68
CA LEU A 591 7.47 -31.52 0.38
C LEU A 591 8.67 -31.64 1.31
N SER A 592 9.88 -31.67 0.75
CA SER A 592 11.12 -31.72 1.53
C SER A 592 11.28 -30.50 2.42
N HIS A 593 11.23 -29.30 1.83
CA HIS A 593 11.38 -28.05 2.58
C HIS A 593 10.23 -27.84 3.56
N GLY A 594 9.00 -28.10 3.14
CA GLY A 594 7.81 -27.99 3.98
C GLY A 594 7.86 -28.90 5.21
N LYS A 595 8.35 -30.13 5.05
CA LYS A 595 8.59 -31.03 6.18
C LYS A 595 9.63 -30.48 7.15
N ILE A 596 10.79 -30.02 6.67
CA ILE A 596 11.86 -29.47 7.51
C ILE A 596 11.35 -28.29 8.34
N LEU A 597 10.62 -27.36 7.72
CA LEU A 597 10.08 -26.20 8.42
C LEU A 597 8.95 -26.56 9.38
N PHE A 598 8.13 -27.57 9.04
CA PHE A 598 7.10 -28.08 9.93
C PHE A 598 7.72 -28.69 11.19
N ASP A 599 8.75 -29.53 11.04
CA ASP A 599 9.48 -30.14 12.15
C ASP A 599 10.14 -29.07 13.05
N GLU A 600 10.76 -28.05 12.46
CA GLU A 600 11.32 -26.90 13.20
C GLU A 600 10.24 -26.11 13.95
N THR A 601 9.05 -25.94 13.35
CA THR A 601 7.93 -25.25 14.00
C THR A 601 7.43 -26.04 15.22
N LEU A 602 7.36 -27.36 15.12
CA LEU A 602 7.01 -28.23 16.25
C LEU A 602 8.08 -28.19 17.34
N LEU A 603 9.37 -28.25 16.98
CA LEU A 603 10.47 -28.17 17.92
C LEU A 603 10.49 -26.82 18.66
N ALA A 604 10.37 -25.72 17.93
CA ALA A 604 10.32 -24.37 18.49
C ALA A 604 9.16 -24.21 19.49
N LYS A 605 7.99 -24.76 19.16
CA LYS A 605 6.83 -24.79 20.07
C LYS A 605 7.10 -25.60 21.33
N HIS A 606 7.74 -26.76 21.21
CA HIS A 606 8.13 -27.59 22.35
C HIS A 606 9.17 -26.87 23.25
N GLU A 607 10.07 -26.11 22.65
CA GLU A 607 11.12 -25.32 23.35
C GLU A 607 10.65 -23.92 23.79
N ASN A 608 9.38 -23.57 23.55
CA ASN A 608 8.80 -22.26 23.83
C ASN A 608 9.61 -21.08 23.25
N ARG A 609 10.06 -21.22 22.00
CA ARG A 609 10.77 -20.20 21.23
C ARG A 609 10.08 -19.93 19.89
N GLN A 610 10.46 -18.84 19.23
CA GLN A 610 10.07 -18.63 17.83
C GLN A 610 10.81 -19.61 16.90
N PRO A 611 10.17 -20.09 15.82
CA PRO A 611 10.85 -20.88 14.80
C PRO A 611 11.98 -20.07 14.14
N ASN A 612 13.11 -20.73 13.88
CA ASN A 612 14.25 -20.12 13.22
C ASN A 612 14.42 -20.72 11.82
N TYR A 613 13.70 -20.15 10.84
CA TYR A 613 13.73 -20.65 9.46
C TYR A 613 14.96 -20.21 8.67
N LEU A 614 15.58 -19.08 9.03
CA LEU A 614 16.61 -18.43 8.23
C LEU A 614 17.83 -19.32 7.89
N PRO A 615 18.34 -20.19 8.79
CA PRO A 615 19.42 -21.12 8.45
C PRO A 615 19.06 -22.02 7.25
N PHE A 616 17.87 -22.61 7.24
CA PHE A 616 17.39 -23.45 6.15
C PHE A 616 17.19 -22.64 4.86
N LEU A 617 16.61 -21.44 4.97
CA LEU A 617 16.43 -20.56 3.82
C LEU A 617 17.76 -20.18 3.17
N ASN A 618 18.80 -19.94 3.99
CA ASN A 618 20.15 -19.65 3.52
C ASN A 618 20.81 -20.85 2.85
N GLU A 619 20.60 -22.06 3.37
CA GLU A 619 21.07 -23.32 2.77
C GLU A 619 20.43 -23.55 1.40
N TRP A 620 19.16 -23.22 1.24
CA TRP A 620 18.43 -23.29 -0.03
C TRP A 620 18.72 -22.11 -0.98
N GLY A 621 19.71 -21.26 -0.64
CA GLY A 621 20.23 -20.17 -1.47
C GLY A 621 19.72 -18.77 -1.15
N GLY A 622 18.69 -18.65 -0.31
CA GLY A 622 18.18 -17.38 0.20
C GLY A 622 17.62 -16.43 -0.87
N VAL A 623 17.48 -15.17 -0.48
CA VAL A 623 16.98 -14.08 -1.32
C VAL A 623 18.06 -13.02 -1.49
N THR A 624 18.42 -12.74 -2.75
CA THR A 624 19.48 -11.78 -3.08
C THR A 624 18.97 -10.67 -3.99
N VAL A 625 19.25 -9.43 -3.60
CA VAL A 625 18.96 -8.21 -4.37
C VAL A 625 20.17 -7.88 -5.24
N TYR A 626 19.98 -7.78 -6.55
CA TYR A 626 21.01 -7.39 -7.52
C TYR A 626 20.78 -5.95 -7.97
N TYR A 627 21.79 -5.10 -7.77
CA TYR A 627 21.74 -3.69 -8.12
C TYR A 627 22.90 -3.29 -9.03
N ARG A 628 22.57 -2.60 -10.13
CA ARG A 628 23.53 -2.19 -11.17
C ARG A 628 24.57 -1.14 -10.74
N LYS A 629 24.43 -0.54 -9.56
CA LYS A 629 25.36 0.46 -9.01
C LYS A 629 25.71 0.07 -7.58
N ARG A 630 26.45 0.93 -6.88
CA ARG A 630 26.80 0.74 -5.48
C ARG A 630 25.60 0.91 -4.56
N ILE A 631 25.65 0.31 -3.37
CA ILE A 631 24.60 0.44 -2.36
C ILE A 631 24.28 1.91 -2.02
N GLN A 632 25.26 2.81 -2.01
CA GLN A 632 25.05 4.24 -1.70
C GLN A 632 24.24 4.97 -2.79
N ASP A 633 24.23 4.46 -4.01
CA ASP A 633 23.48 5.03 -5.13
C ASP A 633 22.01 4.53 -5.13
N ALA A 634 21.71 3.48 -4.36
CA ALA A 634 20.38 2.89 -4.27
C ALA A 634 19.35 3.90 -3.77
N PRO A 635 18.16 4.00 -4.42
CA PRO A 635 17.08 4.84 -3.91
C PRO A 635 16.66 4.49 -2.48
N SER A 636 16.64 3.20 -2.09
CA SER A 636 16.34 2.81 -0.72
C SER A 636 17.38 3.35 0.27
N TYR A 637 18.67 3.34 -0.06
CA TYR A 637 19.72 3.89 0.80
C TYR A 637 19.63 5.43 0.93
N ARG A 638 19.39 6.13 -0.19
CA ARG A 638 19.34 7.61 -0.22
C ARG A 638 18.06 8.19 0.38
N LEU A 639 16.92 7.57 0.11
CA LEU A 639 15.60 8.08 0.48
C LEU A 639 15.13 7.55 1.84
N ASN A 640 15.38 6.27 2.15
CA ASN A 640 14.92 5.66 3.41
C ASN A 640 15.86 4.51 3.85
N PRO A 641 17.05 4.84 4.40
CA PRO A 641 18.08 3.85 4.74
C PRO A 641 17.62 2.84 5.80
N HIS A 642 16.62 3.18 6.61
CA HIS A 642 16.08 2.29 7.65
C HIS A 642 15.47 1.02 7.06
N GLU A 643 14.83 1.12 5.89
CA GLU A 643 14.22 -0.03 5.23
C GLU A 643 15.26 -1.02 4.71
N LEU A 644 16.31 -0.50 4.07
CA LEU A 644 17.40 -1.34 3.58
C LEU A 644 18.16 -2.00 4.75
N LYS A 645 18.39 -1.25 5.85
CA LYS A 645 18.97 -1.81 7.07
C LYS A 645 18.13 -2.96 7.61
N SER A 646 16.83 -2.77 7.78
CA SER A 646 15.93 -3.82 8.27
C SER A 646 15.96 -5.06 7.38
N ALA A 647 15.90 -4.90 6.06
CA ALA A 647 15.94 -6.04 5.14
C ALA A 647 17.23 -6.86 5.26
N LEU A 648 18.39 -6.20 5.35
CA LEU A 648 19.66 -6.90 5.58
C LEU A 648 19.68 -7.62 6.92
N MET A 649 19.06 -7.04 7.96
CA MET A 649 18.93 -7.68 9.28
C MET A 649 18.00 -8.90 9.24
N GLU A 650 16.96 -8.89 8.40
CA GLU A 650 16.07 -10.05 8.19
C GLU A 650 16.77 -11.22 7.46
N GLY A 651 17.92 -10.97 6.83
CA GLY A 651 18.72 -11.97 6.13
C GLY A 651 18.72 -11.82 4.60
N VAL A 652 18.13 -10.75 4.06
CA VAL A 652 18.27 -10.40 2.64
C VAL A 652 19.73 -10.06 2.34
N ARG A 653 20.20 -10.51 1.18
CA ARG A 653 21.56 -10.23 0.67
C ARG A 653 21.50 -9.17 -0.43
N LEU A 654 22.58 -8.40 -0.62
CA LEU A 654 22.67 -7.43 -1.72
C LEU A 654 23.98 -7.56 -2.49
N VAL A 655 23.91 -7.69 -3.81
CA VAL A 655 25.06 -7.62 -4.71
C VAL A 655 25.00 -6.32 -5.49
N GLU A 656 26.07 -5.54 -5.40
CA GLU A 656 26.22 -4.25 -6.08
C GLU A 656 26.95 -4.39 -7.42
N ASN A 657 26.90 -3.35 -8.25
CA ASN A 657 27.48 -3.32 -9.60
C ASN A 657 27.09 -4.53 -10.48
N ALA A 658 25.89 -5.08 -10.23
CA ALA A 658 25.36 -6.25 -10.91
C ALA A 658 24.27 -5.84 -11.90
N THR A 659 24.58 -5.92 -13.20
CA THR A 659 23.63 -5.62 -14.28
C THR A 659 23.18 -6.92 -14.94
N PRO A 660 21.87 -7.22 -15.03
CA PRO A 660 21.39 -8.40 -15.74
C PRO A 660 21.67 -8.25 -17.23
N LEU A 661 22.21 -9.30 -17.86
CA LEU A 661 22.50 -9.38 -19.29
C LEU A 661 21.53 -10.29 -20.02
N LYS A 662 21.25 -11.48 -19.46
CA LYS A 662 20.44 -12.50 -20.13
C LYS A 662 19.72 -13.42 -19.14
N ILE A 663 18.46 -13.74 -19.42
CA ILE A 663 17.68 -14.74 -18.69
C ILE A 663 17.79 -16.08 -19.42
N ILE A 664 18.28 -17.10 -18.71
CA ILE A 664 18.55 -18.43 -19.28
C ILE A 664 17.44 -19.39 -18.85
N ALA A 665 16.91 -20.12 -19.83
CA ALA A 665 15.90 -21.14 -19.63
C ALA A 665 16.44 -22.53 -19.96
N ASP A 666 15.89 -23.57 -19.34
CA ASP A 666 16.10 -24.96 -19.78
C ASP A 666 15.29 -25.30 -21.05
N ASP A 667 15.42 -26.53 -21.52
CA ASP A 667 14.69 -27.06 -22.69
C ASP A 667 13.16 -27.06 -22.47
N THR A 668 12.72 -27.09 -21.21
CA THR A 668 11.29 -26.96 -20.85
C THR A 668 10.84 -25.50 -20.85
N GLY A 669 11.74 -24.54 -21.04
CA GLY A 669 11.49 -23.11 -21.03
C GLY A 669 11.35 -22.52 -19.64
N ARG A 670 11.85 -23.17 -18.60
CA ARG A 670 11.84 -22.69 -17.20
C ARG A 670 13.16 -22.01 -16.86
N LEU A 671 13.07 -20.98 -16.01
CA LEU A 671 14.24 -20.26 -15.50
C LEU A 671 15.22 -21.20 -14.78
N THR A 672 16.49 -21.14 -15.17
CA THR A 672 17.60 -21.89 -14.53
C THR A 672 18.69 -20.98 -14.00
N SER A 673 19.03 -19.92 -14.73
CA SER A 673 20.01 -18.95 -14.31
C SER A 673 19.80 -17.58 -14.97
N VAL A 674 20.49 -16.58 -14.44
CA VAL A 674 20.60 -15.26 -15.07
C VAL A 674 22.07 -14.92 -15.19
N GLU A 675 22.47 -14.47 -16.39
CA GLU A 675 23.80 -13.93 -16.63
C GLU A 675 23.81 -12.47 -16.16
N PHE A 676 24.71 -12.15 -15.23
CA PHE A 676 24.95 -10.81 -14.73
C PHE A 676 26.36 -10.36 -15.09
N ASN A 677 26.51 -9.08 -15.45
CA ASN A 677 27.78 -8.39 -15.34
C ASN A 677 27.94 -7.90 -13.90
N VAL A 678 28.82 -8.54 -13.13
CA VAL A 678 29.17 -8.17 -11.75
C VAL A 678 30.59 -7.62 -11.75
N ASP A 679 30.76 -6.35 -11.38
CA ASP A 679 32.06 -5.67 -11.35
C ASP A 679 32.87 -5.78 -12.67
N GLY A 680 32.17 -5.77 -13.81
CA GLY A 680 32.79 -5.88 -15.13
C GLY A 680 32.99 -7.32 -15.63
N GLN A 681 32.68 -8.33 -14.82
CA GLN A 681 32.83 -9.74 -15.17
C GLN A 681 31.47 -10.39 -15.40
N SER A 682 31.33 -11.13 -16.49
CA SER A 682 30.12 -11.92 -16.72
C SER A 682 30.11 -13.16 -15.83
N GLN A 683 29.01 -13.36 -15.10
CA GLN A 683 28.79 -14.47 -14.19
C GLN A 683 27.37 -15.01 -14.38
N SER A 684 27.24 -16.33 -14.54
CA SER A 684 25.95 -17.02 -14.60
C SER A 684 25.55 -17.43 -13.19
N ILE A 685 24.47 -16.86 -12.68
CA ILE A 685 23.95 -17.12 -11.33
C ILE A 685 22.75 -18.06 -11.43
N ALA A 686 22.87 -19.26 -10.86
CA ALA A 686 21.78 -20.23 -10.80
C ALA A 686 20.69 -19.79 -9.82
N LEU A 687 19.44 -19.80 -10.26
CA LEU A 687 18.28 -19.37 -9.47
C LEU A 687 16.98 -19.95 -10.04
N LYS A 688 15.96 -20.08 -9.19
CA LYS A 688 14.65 -20.67 -9.54
C LYS A 688 13.54 -19.63 -9.65
N THR A 689 13.76 -18.43 -9.12
CA THR A 689 12.81 -17.32 -9.23
C THR A 689 13.53 -15.99 -9.39
N LEU A 690 13.07 -15.19 -10.36
CA LEU A 690 13.53 -13.84 -10.64
C LEU A 690 12.37 -12.87 -10.50
N LEU A 691 12.49 -11.90 -9.60
CA LEU A 691 11.52 -10.83 -9.40
C LEU A 691 12.13 -9.49 -9.86
N VAL A 692 11.46 -8.81 -10.79
CA VAL A 692 12.00 -7.58 -11.40
C VAL A 692 11.33 -6.33 -10.80
N ALA A 693 12.11 -5.51 -10.09
CA ALA A 693 11.70 -4.28 -9.42
C ALA A 693 12.44 -3.05 -10.00
N ALA A 694 12.36 -2.86 -11.31
CA ALA A 694 13.09 -1.81 -12.04
C ALA A 694 12.47 -0.39 -11.93
N GLY A 695 11.47 -0.20 -11.05
CA GLY A 695 10.72 1.04 -10.86
C GLY A 695 9.36 1.05 -11.57
N THR A 696 8.50 1.99 -11.18
CA THR A 696 7.17 2.20 -11.76
C THR A 696 7.08 3.52 -12.50
N LYS A 697 6.11 3.62 -13.39
CA LYS A 697 5.73 4.82 -14.14
C LYS A 697 4.34 5.27 -13.71
N PRO A 698 4.03 6.59 -13.82
CA PRO A 698 2.68 7.11 -13.62
C PRO A 698 1.65 6.33 -14.43
N ASN A 699 0.47 6.07 -13.86
CA ASN A 699 -0.62 5.42 -14.58
C ASN A 699 -1.32 6.43 -15.53
N THR A 700 -0.82 6.51 -16.76
CA THR A 700 -1.33 7.41 -17.80
C THR A 700 -2.15 6.70 -18.87
N VAL A 701 -2.69 5.50 -18.56
CA VAL A 701 -3.47 4.70 -19.53
C VAL A 701 -4.65 5.47 -20.12
N LEU A 702 -5.24 6.39 -19.36
CA LEU A 702 -6.35 7.23 -19.81
C LEU A 702 -6.00 8.12 -21.01
N ALA A 703 -4.73 8.47 -21.23
CA ALA A 703 -4.32 9.19 -22.44
C ALA A 703 -4.44 8.36 -23.72
N GLN A 704 -4.43 7.03 -23.59
CA GLN A 704 -4.69 6.11 -24.71
C GLN A 704 -6.20 5.97 -24.97
N GLU A 705 -7.04 6.16 -23.94
CA GLU A 705 -8.49 5.99 -24.00
C GLU A 705 -9.23 7.30 -24.33
N PHE A 706 -8.65 8.45 -23.99
CA PHE A 706 -9.24 9.77 -24.19
C PHE A 706 -8.27 10.69 -24.96
N PRO A 707 -8.56 11.02 -26.23
CA PRO A 707 -7.69 11.87 -27.07
C PRO A 707 -7.41 13.28 -26.49
N ASP A 708 -8.30 13.78 -25.64
CA ASP A 708 -8.18 15.10 -25.01
C ASP A 708 -7.09 15.14 -23.92
N LEU A 709 -6.68 13.98 -23.40
CA LEU A 709 -5.61 13.86 -22.41
C LEU A 709 -4.27 13.61 -23.12
N LYS A 710 -3.44 14.66 -23.19
CA LYS A 710 -2.11 14.59 -23.81
C LYS A 710 -1.04 14.23 -22.80
N LEU A 711 0.08 13.71 -23.28
CA LEU A 711 1.26 13.38 -22.45
C LEU A 711 2.41 14.35 -22.69
N ASP A 712 3.20 14.57 -21.64
CA ASP A 712 4.52 15.17 -21.66
C ASP A 712 5.51 14.22 -20.97
N GLY A 713 6.38 13.59 -21.75
CA GLY A 713 7.19 12.46 -21.29
C GLY A 713 6.32 11.28 -20.82
N HIS A 714 6.37 10.98 -19.52
CA HIS A 714 5.58 9.92 -18.89
C HIS A 714 4.38 10.41 -18.07
N PHE A 715 4.19 11.73 -18.00
CA PHE A 715 3.13 12.38 -17.23
C PHE A 715 2.05 12.96 -18.15
N PHE A 716 0.89 13.29 -17.60
CA PHE A 716 -0.09 14.09 -18.33
C PHE A 716 0.45 15.50 -18.57
N LYS A 717 0.16 16.06 -19.74
CA LYS A 717 0.54 17.42 -20.11
C LYS A 717 -0.41 18.40 -19.44
N ALA A 718 0.13 19.26 -18.58
CA ALA A 718 -0.62 20.34 -17.95
C ALA A 718 -1.07 21.39 -18.98
N ILE A 719 -2.20 22.05 -18.71
CA ILE A 719 -2.69 23.20 -19.51
C ILE A 719 -1.73 24.39 -19.40
N SER A 720 -1.09 24.58 -18.24
CA SER A 720 -0.05 25.57 -18.01
C SER A 720 1.03 25.05 -17.05
N SER A 721 2.20 25.67 -17.05
CA SER A 721 3.44 25.15 -16.41
C SER A 721 3.36 24.92 -14.89
N ASP A 722 2.39 25.49 -14.19
CA ASP A 722 2.20 25.35 -12.73
C ASP A 722 0.76 24.93 -12.33
N SER A 723 0.08 24.28 -13.28
CA SER A 723 -1.31 23.89 -13.16
C SER A 723 -1.47 22.44 -12.74
N PHE A 724 -2.45 22.18 -11.86
CA PHE A 724 -2.94 20.82 -11.58
C PHE A 724 -3.94 20.35 -12.63
N PHE A 725 -4.22 21.13 -13.68
CA PHE A 725 -5.24 20.85 -14.69
C PHE A 725 -4.61 20.35 -15.99
N VAL A 726 -5.21 19.32 -16.58
CA VAL A 726 -4.75 18.65 -17.82
C VAL A 726 -5.72 18.77 -18.97
N SER A 727 -6.99 19.02 -18.68
CA SER A 727 -8.02 19.26 -19.69
C SER A 727 -9.10 20.18 -19.13
N ALA A 728 -9.77 20.89 -20.04
CA ALA A 728 -10.90 21.75 -19.76
C ALA A 728 -11.93 21.58 -20.89
N THR A 729 -13.19 21.61 -20.52
CA THR A 729 -14.34 21.61 -21.43
C THR A 729 -14.74 23.05 -21.76
N GLU A 730 -15.51 23.24 -22.84
CA GLU A 730 -15.96 24.57 -23.28
C GLU A 730 -16.89 25.25 -22.26
N ASP A 731 -17.62 24.48 -21.45
CA ASP A 731 -18.51 24.99 -20.39
C ASP A 731 -17.79 25.19 -19.05
N GLY A 732 -16.46 25.14 -19.03
CA GLY A 732 -15.66 25.52 -17.87
C GLY A 732 -15.48 24.44 -16.82
N ARG A 733 -15.70 23.16 -17.14
CA ARG A 733 -15.37 22.02 -16.26
C ARG A 733 -13.98 21.47 -16.56
N TYR A 734 -13.26 21.06 -15.51
CA TYR A 734 -11.85 20.73 -15.59
C TYR A 734 -11.53 19.30 -15.18
N VAL A 735 -10.39 18.81 -15.66
CA VAL A 735 -9.77 17.57 -15.22
C VAL A 735 -8.44 17.90 -14.55
N SER A 736 -8.24 17.44 -13.32
CA SER A 736 -6.97 17.58 -12.60
C SER A 736 -6.23 16.25 -12.44
N TYR A 737 -4.94 16.31 -12.11
CA TYR A 737 -4.08 15.15 -11.90
C TYR A 737 -3.21 15.36 -10.65
N LEU A 738 -3.13 14.35 -9.79
CA LEU A 738 -2.54 14.45 -8.46
C LEU A 738 -1.65 13.24 -8.13
N GLY A 739 -0.91 13.36 -7.02
CA GLY A 739 -0.04 12.32 -6.49
C GLY A 739 1.06 11.94 -7.47
N ASP A 740 1.23 10.63 -7.68
CA ASP A 740 2.24 10.09 -8.60
C ASP A 740 2.02 10.47 -10.07
N LEU A 741 0.84 10.96 -10.43
CA LEU A 741 0.59 11.49 -11.78
C LEU A 741 1.24 12.86 -11.98
N HIS A 742 1.60 13.57 -10.91
CA HIS A 742 2.19 14.90 -10.99
C HIS A 742 3.72 14.83 -10.77
N PRO A 743 4.54 15.40 -11.66
CA PRO A 743 6.01 15.25 -11.62
C PRO A 743 6.62 15.69 -10.28
N ASN A 744 6.16 16.81 -9.73
CA ASN A 744 6.67 17.37 -8.46
C ASN A 744 6.26 16.60 -7.20
N TYR A 745 5.24 15.73 -7.28
CA TYR A 745 4.65 15.07 -6.11
C TYR A 745 4.74 13.54 -6.14
N SER A 746 5.46 12.98 -7.11
CA SER A 746 5.61 11.54 -7.27
C SER A 746 6.58 10.90 -6.26
N GLY A 747 6.31 9.65 -5.90
CA GLY A 747 7.26 8.73 -5.27
C GLY A 747 7.18 8.59 -3.74
N SER A 748 6.24 9.24 -3.05
CA SER A 748 6.02 9.02 -1.61
C SER A 748 4.60 9.39 -1.17
N VAL A 749 4.12 8.74 -0.10
CA VAL A 749 2.78 9.00 0.47
C VAL A 749 2.60 10.46 0.86
N VAL A 750 3.56 11.04 1.60
CA VAL A 750 3.47 12.43 2.07
C VAL A 750 3.43 13.44 0.91
N LYS A 751 4.16 13.21 -0.18
CA LYS A 751 4.07 14.06 -1.37
C LYS A 751 2.73 13.92 -2.08
N ALA A 752 2.14 12.73 -2.10
CA ALA A 752 0.80 12.53 -2.63
C ALA A 752 -0.27 13.28 -1.82
N LEU A 753 -0.19 13.27 -0.48
CA LEU A 753 -1.03 14.11 0.37
C LEU A 753 -0.79 15.60 0.12
N ALA A 754 0.46 16.02 -0.01
CA ALA A 754 0.82 17.41 -0.31
C ALA A 754 0.26 17.88 -1.66
N SER A 755 0.22 17.01 -2.67
CA SER A 755 -0.41 17.33 -3.95
C SER A 755 -1.89 17.69 -3.80
N ALA A 756 -2.63 16.96 -2.95
CA ALA A 756 -4.03 17.24 -2.65
C ALA A 756 -4.18 18.56 -1.91
N LYS A 757 -3.35 18.81 -0.89
CA LYS A 757 -3.30 20.09 -0.15
C LYS A 757 -3.10 21.29 -1.07
N MET A 758 -2.21 21.16 -2.05
CA MET A 758 -1.89 22.23 -3.00
C MET A 758 -2.91 22.38 -4.14
N ALA A 759 -3.56 21.28 -4.55
CA ALA A 759 -4.55 21.28 -5.62
C ALA A 759 -5.93 21.77 -5.14
N ALA A 760 -6.32 21.44 -3.91
CA ALA A 760 -7.67 21.67 -3.41
C ALA A 760 -8.13 23.15 -3.51
N PRO A 761 -7.35 24.15 -3.06
CA PRO A 761 -7.73 25.56 -3.20
C PRO A 761 -7.85 26.00 -4.66
N LYS A 762 -7.00 25.47 -5.55
CA LYS A 762 -7.02 25.78 -6.99
C LYS A 762 -8.26 25.20 -7.67
N ILE A 763 -8.63 23.97 -7.34
CA ILE A 763 -9.86 23.32 -7.84
C ILE A 763 -11.08 24.09 -7.34
N HIS A 764 -11.14 24.41 -6.03
CA HIS A 764 -12.24 25.20 -5.48
C HIS A 764 -12.36 26.58 -6.15
N ALA A 765 -11.26 27.31 -6.31
CA ALA A 765 -11.26 28.61 -6.97
C ALA A 765 -11.69 28.53 -8.45
N GLN A 766 -11.43 27.40 -9.12
CA GLN A 766 -11.93 27.15 -10.47
C GLN A 766 -13.44 26.88 -10.46
N LEU A 767 -13.94 26.03 -9.56
CA LEU A 767 -15.36 25.74 -9.42
C LEU A 767 -16.19 27.00 -9.15
N MET A 768 -15.70 27.90 -8.30
CA MET A 768 -16.40 29.15 -7.96
C MET A 768 -16.54 30.14 -9.14
N GLN A 769 -15.93 29.87 -10.30
CA GLN A 769 -16.06 30.71 -11.50
C GLN A 769 -17.29 30.38 -12.34
N THR A 770 -17.88 29.20 -12.14
CA THR A 770 -19.07 28.72 -12.85
C THR A 770 -20.21 28.49 -11.87
N SER A 771 -21.42 28.18 -12.35
CA SER A 771 -22.50 27.72 -11.48
C SER A 771 -22.47 26.20 -11.33
N PRO A 772 -22.86 25.63 -10.17
CA PRO A 772 -22.91 24.18 -10.00
C PRO A 772 -23.88 23.51 -10.96
N HIS A 773 -23.52 22.34 -11.47
CA HIS A 773 -24.41 21.51 -12.27
C HIS A 773 -25.28 20.65 -11.34
N LEU A 774 -26.53 21.06 -11.13
CA LEU A 774 -27.46 20.41 -10.19
C LEU A 774 -28.05 19.07 -10.67
N LYS A 775 -27.35 18.35 -11.55
CA LYS A 775 -27.83 17.04 -12.02
C LYS A 775 -27.53 16.00 -10.95
N ASN A 776 -28.58 15.31 -10.48
CA ASN A 776 -28.42 14.27 -9.48
C ASN A 776 -27.65 13.07 -10.06
N PHE A 777 -26.50 12.79 -9.48
CA PHE A 777 -25.77 11.55 -9.72
C PHE A 777 -26.55 10.36 -9.16
N ILE A 778 -26.76 9.33 -9.99
CA ILE A 778 -27.46 8.10 -9.60
C ILE A 778 -26.41 7.01 -9.36
N ALA A 779 -26.04 6.80 -8.09
CA ALA A 779 -25.07 5.77 -7.72
C ALA A 779 -25.51 4.34 -8.08
N ASN A 780 -26.82 4.07 -8.04
CA ASN A 780 -27.38 2.74 -8.33
C ASN A 780 -27.06 2.24 -9.75
N ASP A 781 -26.80 3.13 -10.72
CA ASP A 781 -26.37 2.75 -12.07
C ASP A 781 -25.03 1.99 -12.09
N PHE A 782 -24.25 2.12 -11.02
CA PHE A 782 -22.93 1.52 -10.86
C PHE A 782 -22.89 0.38 -9.83
N VAL A 783 -24.02 0.09 -9.17
CA VAL A 783 -24.14 -1.03 -8.24
C VAL A 783 -24.56 -2.27 -9.04
N SER A 784 -23.83 -3.36 -8.86
CA SER A 784 -24.12 -4.63 -9.56
C SER A 784 -24.83 -5.62 -8.63
N THR A 785 -25.89 -6.25 -9.11
CA THR A 785 -26.72 -7.19 -8.33
C THR A 785 -27.13 -8.41 -9.15
N ILE A 786 -27.25 -9.57 -8.50
CA ILE A 786 -27.71 -10.80 -9.15
C ILE A 786 -29.23 -10.75 -9.33
N THR A 787 -29.72 -10.94 -10.56
CA THR A 787 -31.16 -10.92 -10.88
C THR A 787 -31.72 -12.26 -11.31
N ASP A 788 -30.90 -13.13 -11.91
CA ASP A 788 -31.24 -14.53 -12.18
C ASP A 788 -30.00 -15.40 -11.96
N MET A 789 -30.22 -16.62 -11.46
CA MET A 789 -29.16 -17.59 -11.26
C MET A 789 -29.69 -19.00 -11.48
N ARG A 790 -28.99 -19.79 -12.30
CA ARG A 790 -29.30 -21.21 -12.53
C ARG A 790 -28.04 -22.02 -12.40
N VAL A 791 -28.19 -23.17 -11.77
CA VAL A 791 -27.06 -23.96 -11.30
C VAL A 791 -27.28 -25.40 -11.75
N ASP A 792 -26.34 -25.89 -12.55
CA ASP A 792 -26.27 -27.27 -13.00
C ASP A 792 -25.02 -27.94 -12.41
N SER A 793 -24.83 -29.25 -12.65
CA SER A 793 -23.74 -30.02 -12.05
C SER A 793 -22.34 -29.53 -12.40
N GLN A 794 -22.17 -28.76 -13.48
CA GLN A 794 -20.88 -28.25 -13.94
C GLN A 794 -20.88 -26.75 -14.27
N TRP A 795 -22.04 -26.10 -14.21
CA TRP A 795 -22.23 -24.76 -14.77
C TRP A 795 -23.08 -23.88 -13.84
N VAL A 796 -22.74 -22.60 -13.82
CA VAL A 796 -23.49 -21.55 -13.14
C VAL A 796 -23.82 -20.47 -14.17
N HIS A 797 -25.09 -20.36 -14.51
CA HIS A 797 -25.64 -19.29 -15.32
C HIS A 797 -26.03 -18.13 -14.40
N LEU A 798 -25.49 -16.94 -14.63
CA LEU A 798 -25.73 -15.74 -13.84
C LEU A 798 -26.20 -14.59 -14.71
N THR A 799 -27.26 -13.93 -14.30
CA THR A 799 -27.66 -12.62 -14.85
C THR A 799 -27.39 -11.56 -13.80
N ILE A 800 -26.52 -10.61 -14.13
CA ILE A 800 -26.14 -9.50 -13.27
C ILE A 800 -26.71 -8.22 -13.85
N TYR A 801 -27.52 -7.51 -13.06
CA TYR A 801 -27.94 -6.15 -13.38
C TYR A 801 -26.78 -5.20 -13.10
N SER A 802 -26.25 -4.56 -14.15
CA SER A 802 -25.15 -3.59 -14.09
C SER A 802 -25.26 -2.58 -15.26
N PRO A 803 -26.14 -1.56 -15.14
CA PRO A 803 -26.51 -0.69 -16.26
C PRO A 803 -25.33 0.06 -16.89
N ALA A 804 -24.46 0.67 -16.07
CA ALA A 804 -23.31 1.41 -16.58
C ALA A 804 -22.31 0.50 -17.30
N ALA A 805 -22.07 -0.70 -16.77
CA ALA A 805 -21.19 -1.69 -17.37
C ALA A 805 -21.75 -2.22 -18.71
N ALA A 806 -23.07 -2.47 -18.78
CA ALA A 806 -23.75 -2.91 -19.99
C ALA A 806 -23.67 -1.86 -21.10
N ARG A 807 -23.92 -0.57 -20.79
CA ARG A 807 -23.81 0.54 -21.75
C ARG A 807 -22.39 0.74 -22.27
N ALA A 808 -21.39 0.50 -21.43
CA ALA A 808 -19.99 0.68 -21.80
C ALA A 808 -19.42 -0.48 -22.65
N TYR A 809 -20.07 -1.64 -22.62
CA TYR A 809 -19.59 -2.87 -23.27
C TYR A 809 -19.45 -2.72 -24.80
N GLN A 810 -18.31 -3.20 -25.31
CA GLN A 810 -18.10 -3.47 -26.72
C GLN A 810 -17.65 -4.92 -26.90
N SER A 811 -18.08 -5.54 -27.99
CA SER A 811 -17.79 -6.94 -28.31
C SER A 811 -16.29 -7.24 -28.25
N GLY A 812 -15.91 -8.38 -27.66
CA GLY A 812 -14.51 -8.77 -27.43
C GLY A 812 -13.91 -8.27 -26.11
N GLN A 813 -14.64 -7.44 -25.36
CA GLN A 813 -14.29 -7.09 -23.99
C GLN A 813 -14.82 -8.11 -22.97
N PHE A 814 -14.35 -8.02 -21.74
CA PHE A 814 -14.69 -8.91 -20.64
C PHE A 814 -14.81 -8.13 -19.32
N PHE A 815 -15.31 -8.77 -18.27
CA PHE A 815 -15.53 -8.18 -16.95
C PHE A 815 -14.71 -8.89 -15.88
N LYS A 816 -14.40 -8.18 -14.81
CA LYS A 816 -13.82 -8.70 -13.58
C LYS A 816 -14.95 -8.94 -12.58
N PHE A 817 -15.19 -10.19 -12.22
CA PHE A 817 -16.22 -10.56 -11.26
C PHE A 817 -15.60 -11.06 -9.95
N GLN A 818 -16.16 -10.60 -8.82
CA GLN A 818 -15.84 -11.07 -7.47
C GLN A 818 -17.10 -10.96 -6.58
N PRO A 819 -17.41 -11.96 -5.76
CA PRO A 819 -18.34 -11.77 -4.65
C PRO A 819 -17.73 -10.89 -3.54
N TYR A 820 -18.57 -10.25 -2.73
CA TYR A 820 -18.13 -9.62 -1.48
C TYR A 820 -17.90 -10.68 -0.41
N GLY A 821 -17.09 -10.36 0.59
CA GLY A 821 -16.64 -11.32 1.61
C GLY A 821 -15.15 -11.59 1.49
N THR A 822 -14.52 -11.73 2.65
CA THR A 822 -13.07 -11.90 2.81
C THR A 822 -12.54 -13.22 2.25
N GLU A 823 -13.42 -14.20 2.10
CA GLU A 823 -13.15 -15.52 1.54
C GLU A 823 -13.06 -15.54 0.00
N PHE A 824 -13.43 -14.43 -0.66
CA PHE A 824 -13.40 -14.27 -2.12
C PHE A 824 -12.26 -13.35 -2.55
N THR A 825 -11.03 -13.86 -2.44
CA THR A 825 -9.81 -13.08 -2.72
C THR A 825 -9.45 -13.08 -4.20
N GLU A 826 -9.70 -14.15 -4.95
CA GLU A 826 -9.37 -14.28 -6.37
C GLU A 826 -10.40 -13.56 -7.28
N ALA A 827 -9.93 -12.97 -8.37
CA ALA A 827 -10.77 -12.33 -9.38
C ALA A 827 -11.03 -13.22 -10.59
N ILE A 828 -12.30 -13.31 -11.03
CA ILE A 828 -12.70 -14.16 -12.16
C ILE A 828 -12.90 -13.27 -13.42
N PRO A 829 -12.10 -13.45 -14.49
CA PRO A 829 -12.38 -12.83 -15.78
C PRO A 829 -13.56 -13.51 -16.46
N LEU A 830 -14.62 -12.77 -16.73
CA LEU A 830 -15.84 -13.27 -17.35
C LEU A 830 -16.12 -12.56 -18.67
N SER A 831 -16.20 -13.34 -19.75
CA SER A 831 -16.81 -12.88 -20.99
C SER A 831 -18.33 -13.02 -20.87
N PRO A 832 -19.13 -11.99 -21.21
CA PRO A 832 -20.58 -12.14 -21.21
C PRO A 832 -21.03 -13.09 -22.33
N ILE A 833 -22.27 -13.58 -22.25
CA ILE A 833 -23.01 -14.31 -23.29
C ILE A 833 -23.99 -13.38 -24.00
N ASN A 834 -24.62 -12.52 -23.20
CA ASN A 834 -25.55 -11.53 -23.67
C ASN A 834 -25.36 -10.25 -22.84
N VAL A 835 -25.53 -9.11 -23.49
CA VAL A 835 -25.49 -7.79 -22.86
C VAL A 835 -26.70 -7.02 -23.35
N ASP A 836 -27.71 -6.89 -22.50
CA ASP A 836 -28.90 -6.11 -22.78
C ASP A 836 -28.72 -4.70 -22.24
N VAL A 837 -28.44 -3.77 -23.13
CA VAL A 837 -28.22 -2.35 -22.81
C VAL A 837 -29.51 -1.66 -22.33
N ILE A 838 -30.69 -2.16 -22.73
CA ILE A 838 -31.99 -1.57 -22.38
C ILE A 838 -32.35 -1.93 -20.94
N THR A 839 -32.28 -3.21 -20.59
CA THR A 839 -32.57 -3.66 -19.22
C THR A 839 -31.39 -3.45 -18.28
N GLY A 840 -30.16 -3.32 -18.79
CA GLY A 840 -28.94 -3.25 -17.99
C GLY A 840 -28.45 -4.61 -17.51
N ASN A 841 -29.02 -5.70 -18.01
CA ASN A 841 -28.65 -7.06 -17.63
C ASN A 841 -27.47 -7.59 -18.46
N ILE A 842 -26.55 -8.28 -17.78
CA ILE A 842 -25.41 -8.96 -18.37
C ILE A 842 -25.46 -10.43 -17.97
N GLU A 843 -25.48 -11.32 -18.95
CA GLU A 843 -25.58 -12.76 -18.74
C GLU A 843 -24.20 -13.42 -18.87
N PHE A 844 -23.90 -14.34 -17.96
CA PHE A 844 -22.67 -15.12 -17.91
C PHE A 844 -22.98 -16.61 -17.74
N ASN A 845 -22.15 -17.47 -18.32
CA ASN A 845 -22.12 -18.91 -18.00
C ASN A 845 -20.72 -19.25 -17.52
N ILE A 846 -20.63 -19.77 -16.30
CA ILE A 846 -19.38 -19.99 -15.59
C ILE A 846 -19.24 -21.47 -15.34
N GLN A 847 -18.13 -22.05 -15.82
CA GLN A 847 -17.81 -23.43 -15.54
C GLN A 847 -17.28 -23.57 -14.11
N ILE A 848 -17.74 -24.60 -13.41
CA ILE A 848 -17.25 -24.92 -12.07
C ILE A 848 -15.95 -25.72 -12.17
N VAL A 849 -14.85 -24.98 -12.28
CA VAL A 849 -13.48 -25.49 -12.30
C VAL A 849 -12.71 -24.90 -11.11
N GLY A 850 -12.47 -25.72 -10.08
CA GLY A 850 -11.69 -25.32 -8.91
C GLY A 850 -12.48 -24.81 -7.70
N ALA A 851 -11.75 -24.34 -6.67
CA ALA A 851 -12.31 -23.99 -5.38
C ALA A 851 -13.12 -22.67 -5.40
N THR A 852 -12.61 -21.67 -6.13
CA THR A 852 -13.20 -20.33 -6.21
C THR A 852 -14.55 -20.35 -6.91
N THR A 853 -14.65 -21.03 -8.06
CA THR A 853 -15.89 -21.12 -8.83
C THR A 853 -16.95 -21.98 -8.13
N ARG A 854 -16.56 -22.99 -7.33
CA ARG A 854 -17.52 -23.78 -6.52
C ARG A 854 -18.29 -22.93 -5.52
N LYS A 855 -17.67 -21.90 -4.94
CA LYS A 855 -18.37 -21.02 -4.01
C LYS A 855 -19.47 -20.17 -4.65
N LEU A 856 -19.54 -20.13 -5.98
CA LEU A 856 -20.65 -19.46 -6.66
C LEU A 856 -21.99 -20.10 -6.30
N TYR A 857 -22.03 -21.37 -5.87
CA TYR A 857 -23.24 -22.01 -5.35
C TYR A 857 -23.82 -21.34 -4.08
N GLU A 858 -23.03 -20.55 -3.37
CA GLU A 858 -23.42 -19.87 -2.13
C GLU A 858 -24.12 -18.53 -2.39
N LEU A 859 -24.05 -18.01 -3.62
CA LEU A 859 -24.64 -16.72 -4.01
C LEU A 859 -26.16 -16.75 -4.00
N GLN A 860 -26.77 -15.60 -3.71
CA GLN A 860 -28.21 -15.43 -3.61
C GLN A 860 -28.77 -14.42 -4.62
N LEU A 861 -30.05 -14.59 -4.98
CA LEU A 861 -30.78 -13.59 -5.75
C LEU A 861 -30.84 -12.26 -5.00
N ASN A 862 -30.71 -11.14 -5.72
CA ASN A 862 -30.62 -9.77 -5.22
C ASN A 862 -29.36 -9.45 -4.40
N GLU A 863 -28.41 -10.37 -4.30
CA GLU A 863 -27.13 -10.10 -3.65
C GLU A 863 -26.31 -9.09 -4.46
N ARG A 864 -25.66 -8.15 -3.76
CA ARG A 864 -24.71 -7.21 -4.36
C ARG A 864 -23.44 -7.97 -4.71
N VAL A 865 -22.90 -7.74 -5.89
CA VAL A 865 -21.64 -8.35 -6.36
C VAL A 865 -20.71 -7.29 -6.93
N PHE A 866 -19.41 -7.57 -6.92
CA PHE A 866 -18.44 -6.73 -7.59
C PHE A 866 -18.34 -7.15 -9.07
N LEU A 867 -18.57 -6.20 -9.97
CA LEU A 867 -18.40 -6.37 -11.41
C LEU A 867 -17.71 -5.14 -12.00
N MET A 868 -16.41 -5.23 -12.26
CA MET A 868 -15.64 -4.15 -12.89
C MET A 868 -15.44 -4.41 -14.37
N GLY A 869 -15.72 -3.41 -15.20
CA GLY A 869 -15.50 -3.51 -16.63
C GLY A 869 -16.45 -2.65 -17.45
N PRO A 870 -16.37 -2.74 -18.77
CA PRO A 870 -15.55 -3.69 -19.53
C PRO A 870 -14.05 -3.40 -19.48
N ALA A 871 -13.25 -4.47 -19.51
CA ALA A 871 -11.79 -4.47 -19.67
C ALA A 871 -11.39 -5.07 -21.03
N GLY A 872 -10.10 -5.03 -21.36
CA GLY A 872 -9.60 -5.47 -22.67
C GLY A 872 -9.90 -4.47 -23.79
N SER A 873 -9.82 -4.97 -25.01
CA SER A 873 -9.96 -4.21 -26.25
C SER A 873 -11.16 -4.68 -27.06
N ALA A 874 -11.96 -3.75 -27.55
CA ALA A 874 -13.04 -4.06 -28.48
C ALA A 874 -12.50 -4.72 -29.76
N LEU A 875 -13.21 -5.74 -30.22
CA LEU A 875 -12.95 -6.42 -31.49
C LEU A 875 -13.42 -5.51 -32.64
N LYS A 876 -12.54 -5.24 -33.60
CA LYS A 876 -12.84 -4.41 -34.78
C LYS A 876 -12.36 -5.08 -36.05
N PHE A 877 -13.28 -5.37 -36.97
CA PHE A 877 -12.99 -5.79 -38.33
C PHE A 877 -13.52 -4.76 -39.34
N PRO A 878 -12.81 -4.48 -40.44
CA PRO A 878 -13.37 -3.76 -41.60
C PRO A 878 -14.69 -4.39 -42.07
N SER A 879 -15.73 -3.57 -42.31
CA SER A 879 -17.10 -4.01 -42.63
C SER A 879 -17.23 -4.91 -43.86
N ASP A 880 -16.24 -4.91 -44.74
CA ASP A 880 -16.13 -5.71 -45.96
C ASP A 880 -15.43 -7.07 -45.75
N HIS A 881 -14.89 -7.33 -44.56
CA HIS A 881 -14.22 -8.61 -44.27
C HIS A 881 -15.20 -9.77 -44.13
N ARG A 882 -14.88 -10.89 -44.78
CA ARG A 882 -15.41 -12.22 -44.44
C ARG A 882 -14.53 -12.84 -43.37
N VAL A 883 -15.10 -13.18 -42.22
CA VAL A 883 -14.35 -13.72 -41.07
C VAL A 883 -14.73 -15.18 -40.81
N LEU A 884 -13.73 -16.07 -40.79
CA LEU A 884 -13.91 -17.48 -40.42
C LEU A 884 -13.79 -17.64 -38.91
N PHE A 885 -14.77 -18.26 -38.28
CA PHE A 885 -14.76 -18.58 -36.85
C PHE A 885 -14.46 -20.06 -36.62
N ILE A 886 -13.41 -20.34 -35.84
CA ILE A 886 -13.01 -21.69 -35.45
C ILE A 886 -13.15 -21.80 -33.94
N THR A 887 -13.82 -22.84 -33.48
CA THR A 887 -14.17 -23.01 -32.08
C THR A 887 -13.73 -24.39 -31.63
N ASP A 888 -13.16 -24.50 -30.44
CA ASP A 888 -12.91 -25.79 -29.82
C ASP A 888 -14.25 -26.49 -29.55
N PRO A 889 -14.46 -27.74 -30.01
CA PRO A 889 -15.69 -28.48 -29.74
C PRO A 889 -15.99 -28.68 -28.24
N ASN A 890 -14.95 -28.61 -27.40
CA ASN A 890 -15.06 -28.66 -25.94
C ASN A 890 -15.06 -27.28 -25.29
N ALA A 891 -14.76 -26.21 -26.04
CA ALA A 891 -15.02 -24.86 -25.54
C ALA A 891 -16.49 -24.54 -25.74
N THR A 892 -17.09 -23.96 -24.71
CA THR A 892 -18.46 -23.49 -24.73
C THR A 892 -18.73 -22.61 -25.94
N VAL A 893 -19.66 -23.05 -26.79
CA VAL A 893 -20.35 -22.25 -27.81
C VAL A 893 -20.90 -20.94 -27.21
N ASP A 894 -21.16 -20.92 -25.91
CA ASP A 894 -21.68 -19.77 -25.14
C ASP A 894 -20.70 -18.59 -25.01
N VAL A 895 -19.38 -18.81 -24.93
CA VAL A 895 -18.36 -17.72 -24.86
C VAL A 895 -18.35 -16.90 -26.15
N ILE A 896 -18.87 -17.48 -27.22
CA ILE A 896 -18.80 -16.98 -28.58
C ILE A 896 -20.11 -16.31 -28.98
N SER A 897 -21.23 -16.62 -28.30
CA SER A 897 -22.56 -16.13 -28.66
C SER A 897 -22.69 -14.60 -28.79
N PRO A 898 -22.14 -13.73 -27.91
CA PRO A 898 -22.23 -12.28 -28.11
C PRO A 898 -21.29 -11.75 -29.18
N ILE A 899 -20.12 -12.39 -29.35
CA ILE A 899 -19.19 -12.09 -30.43
C ILE A 899 -19.83 -12.47 -31.77
N MET A 900 -20.46 -13.64 -31.84
CA MET A 900 -21.26 -14.13 -32.96
C MET A 900 -22.43 -13.20 -33.21
N ASN A 901 -23.29 -12.90 -32.24
CA ASN A 901 -24.46 -12.03 -32.42
C ASN A 901 -24.10 -10.62 -32.92
N HIS A 902 -23.03 -10.00 -32.40
CA HIS A 902 -22.56 -8.70 -32.87
C HIS A 902 -22.06 -8.75 -34.33
N ILE A 903 -21.41 -9.85 -34.69
CA ILE A 903 -20.85 -10.07 -36.02
C ILE A 903 -21.90 -10.54 -37.02
N CYS A 904 -22.92 -11.30 -36.58
CA CYS A 904 -24.06 -11.76 -37.38
C CYS A 904 -24.86 -10.58 -37.95
N ASN A 905 -24.92 -9.45 -37.23
CA ASN A 905 -25.56 -8.23 -37.71
C ASN A 905 -24.67 -7.41 -38.67
N SER A 906 -23.37 -7.73 -38.80
CA SER A 906 -22.37 -6.84 -39.41
C SER A 906 -21.50 -7.50 -40.51
N TYR A 907 -21.40 -8.84 -40.59
CA TYR A 907 -20.48 -9.56 -41.48
C TYR A 907 -21.06 -10.90 -42.00
N HIS A 908 -20.56 -11.42 -43.12
CA HIS A 908 -20.99 -12.71 -43.71
C HIS A 908 -20.23 -13.91 -43.09
N GLN A 909 -20.93 -14.97 -42.66
CA GLN A 909 -20.36 -16.10 -41.89
C GLN A 909 -20.51 -17.49 -42.54
N ILE A 910 -19.55 -18.39 -42.26
CA ILE A 910 -19.71 -19.85 -42.23
C ILE A 910 -19.18 -20.34 -40.87
N VAL A 911 -20.03 -20.99 -40.06
CA VAL A 911 -19.61 -21.72 -38.84
C VAL A 911 -19.31 -23.15 -39.26
N ALA A 912 -18.13 -23.67 -38.93
CA ALA A 912 -17.82 -25.05 -39.21
C ALA A 912 -17.12 -25.69 -38.01
N GLU A 913 -17.72 -26.74 -37.45
CA GLU A 913 -17.08 -27.65 -36.49
C GLU A 913 -16.07 -28.51 -37.26
N ILE A 914 -14.87 -27.98 -37.49
CA ILE A 914 -13.89 -28.67 -38.34
C ILE A 914 -12.79 -29.26 -37.46
N ARG A 915 -12.67 -30.60 -37.48
CA ARG A 915 -11.56 -31.33 -36.86
C ARG A 915 -10.30 -31.39 -37.75
N ASP A 916 -10.45 -31.19 -39.06
CA ASP A 916 -9.36 -31.20 -40.05
C ASP A 916 -9.49 -30.00 -41.04
N ILE A 917 -8.82 -28.88 -40.76
CA ILE A 917 -8.84 -27.68 -41.62
C ILE A 917 -7.68 -27.73 -42.61
N THR A 918 -7.96 -27.59 -43.91
CA THR A 918 -6.98 -27.46 -44.99
C THR A 918 -6.82 -26.01 -45.44
N LEU A 919 -5.75 -25.68 -46.18
CA LEU A 919 -5.54 -24.32 -46.68
C LEU A 919 -6.68 -23.82 -47.60
N ALA A 920 -7.39 -24.73 -48.28
CA ALA A 920 -8.49 -24.39 -49.17
C ALA A 920 -9.74 -23.90 -48.42
N ASP A 921 -9.91 -24.28 -47.15
CA ASP A 921 -11.06 -23.89 -46.32
C ASP A 921 -11.01 -22.40 -45.92
N PHE A 922 -9.87 -21.73 -46.12
CA PHE A 922 -9.68 -20.30 -45.87
C PHE A 922 -9.95 -19.44 -47.11
N ASP A 923 -10.22 -20.03 -48.28
CA ASP A 923 -10.42 -19.29 -49.53
C ASP A 923 -11.65 -18.39 -49.46
N GLY A 924 -11.46 -17.11 -49.78
CA GLY A 924 -12.51 -16.09 -49.76
C GLY A 924 -12.78 -15.47 -48.38
N PHE A 925 -12.00 -15.81 -47.34
CA PHE A 925 -12.00 -15.10 -46.05
C PHE A 925 -10.83 -14.11 -45.95
N ASN A 926 -11.03 -13.01 -45.22
CA ASN A 926 -10.04 -11.95 -45.02
C ASN A 926 -9.47 -11.94 -43.60
N ALA A 927 -10.08 -12.67 -42.67
CA ALA A 927 -9.58 -12.85 -41.31
C ALA A 927 -10.08 -14.17 -40.72
N VAL A 928 -9.35 -14.68 -39.74
CA VAL A 928 -9.75 -15.86 -38.94
C VAL A 928 -9.80 -15.46 -37.48
N PHE A 929 -10.82 -15.91 -36.77
CA PHE A 929 -10.90 -15.81 -35.32
C PHE A 929 -11.03 -17.22 -34.73
N ILE A 930 -10.10 -17.60 -33.87
CA ILE A 930 -10.10 -18.89 -33.18
C ILE A 930 -10.19 -18.68 -31.67
N THR A 931 -11.09 -19.43 -31.05
CA THR A 931 -11.27 -19.44 -29.61
C THR A 931 -11.43 -20.88 -29.13
N GLY A 932 -10.87 -21.17 -27.97
CA GLY A 932 -10.78 -22.51 -27.45
C GLY A 932 -9.75 -22.56 -26.34
N SER A 933 -9.50 -23.77 -25.83
CA SER A 933 -8.40 -23.93 -24.89
C SER A 933 -7.08 -23.44 -25.53
N LEU A 934 -6.11 -23.05 -24.70
CA LEU A 934 -4.73 -23.19 -25.13
C LEU A 934 -4.51 -24.70 -25.47
N ASP A 935 -3.46 -25.24 -26.06
CA ASP A 935 -3.52 -26.61 -26.63
C ASP A 935 -4.43 -26.70 -27.88
N PHE A 936 -5.75 -26.38 -27.85
CA PHE A 936 -6.59 -26.37 -29.06
C PHE A 936 -6.12 -25.33 -30.08
N VAL A 937 -5.94 -24.07 -29.64
CA VAL A 937 -5.37 -23.02 -30.51
C VAL A 937 -3.95 -23.40 -30.97
N GLU A 938 -3.23 -24.22 -30.20
CA GLU A 938 -1.89 -24.68 -30.54
C GLU A 938 -1.87 -25.63 -31.73
N LEU A 939 -2.91 -26.45 -31.90
CA LEU A 939 -3.03 -27.41 -33.00
C LEU A 939 -2.92 -26.72 -34.37
N PHE A 940 -3.46 -25.51 -34.49
CA PHE A 940 -3.50 -24.75 -35.73
C PHE A 940 -2.34 -23.76 -35.91
N LYS A 941 -1.38 -23.71 -34.97
CA LYS A 941 -0.29 -22.69 -34.97
C LYS A 941 0.53 -22.70 -36.26
N HIS A 942 0.79 -23.88 -36.82
CA HIS A 942 1.59 -24.02 -38.04
C HIS A 942 0.80 -23.53 -39.26
N THR A 943 -0.47 -23.93 -39.37
CA THR A 943 -1.39 -23.47 -40.41
C THR A 943 -1.54 -21.95 -40.39
N PHE A 944 -1.75 -21.34 -39.23
CA PHE A 944 -1.93 -19.89 -39.14
C PHE A 944 -0.66 -19.09 -39.44
N LYS A 945 0.52 -19.66 -39.18
CA LYS A 945 1.79 -19.04 -39.57
C LYS A 945 2.01 -19.00 -41.08
N THR A 946 1.44 -19.95 -41.84
CA THR A 946 1.58 -19.99 -43.30
C THR A 946 0.49 -19.20 -44.03
N LEU A 947 -0.63 -18.89 -43.37
CA LEU A 947 -1.68 -18.04 -43.93
C LEU A 947 -1.22 -16.58 -44.12
N HIS A 948 -1.60 -15.98 -45.24
CA HIS A 948 -1.39 -14.55 -45.51
C HIS A 948 -2.50 -13.64 -44.95
N ILE A 949 -3.52 -14.22 -44.33
CA ILE A 949 -4.61 -13.50 -43.67
C ILE A 949 -4.38 -13.44 -42.14
N PRO A 950 -4.78 -12.35 -41.47
CA PRO A 950 -4.61 -12.21 -40.03
C PRO A 950 -5.50 -13.19 -39.25
N CYS A 951 -4.90 -13.87 -38.28
CA CYS A 951 -5.58 -14.85 -37.42
C CYS A 951 -5.56 -14.37 -35.96
N TYR A 952 -6.72 -14.24 -35.33
CA TYR A 952 -6.88 -13.66 -33.99
C TYR A 952 -7.33 -14.69 -32.95
N THR A 953 -6.90 -14.52 -31.70
CA THR A 953 -7.35 -15.31 -30.56
C THR A 953 -7.41 -14.50 -29.28
N PHE A 954 -8.13 -15.00 -28.28
CA PHE A 954 -8.06 -14.48 -26.92
C PHE A 954 -6.77 -14.94 -26.23
N VAL A 955 -6.10 -13.99 -25.59
CA VAL A 955 -4.92 -14.27 -24.77
C VAL A 955 -5.36 -14.46 -23.32
N HIS A 956 -5.57 -15.72 -22.96
CA HIS A 956 -5.88 -16.09 -21.57
C HIS A 956 -4.60 -15.97 -20.72
N THR A 957 -4.66 -15.16 -19.65
CA THR A 957 -3.58 -15.01 -18.65
C THR A 957 -4.21 -14.75 -17.28
N HIS A 958 -3.46 -14.96 -16.20
CA HIS A 958 -3.91 -14.58 -14.86
C HIS A 958 -4.09 -13.05 -14.76
N LEU A 959 -5.20 -12.61 -14.17
CA LEU A 959 -5.72 -11.25 -14.29
C LEU A 959 -6.29 -10.74 -12.94
N GLN A 960 -5.48 -10.59 -11.89
CA GLN A 960 -6.02 -10.19 -10.56
C GLN A 960 -6.44 -8.72 -10.49
N CYS A 961 -5.69 -7.78 -11.09
CA CYS A 961 -6.05 -6.36 -11.01
C CYS A 961 -7.12 -5.94 -12.03
N MET A 962 -6.93 -6.34 -13.31
CA MET A 962 -7.67 -5.90 -14.50
C MET A 962 -7.78 -4.37 -14.74
N MET A 963 -6.96 -3.55 -14.08
CA MET A 963 -7.04 -2.08 -14.16
C MET A 963 -6.31 -1.44 -15.38
N LYS A 964 -5.92 -2.26 -16.37
CA LYS A 964 -5.10 -1.92 -17.56
C LYS A 964 -3.70 -1.39 -17.26
N GLN A 965 -2.68 -2.21 -17.55
CA GLN A 965 -1.25 -1.86 -17.43
C GLN A 965 -0.74 -1.56 -16.00
N VAL A 966 -1.41 -2.07 -14.96
CA VAL A 966 -1.03 -1.85 -13.55
C VAL A 966 -0.20 -3.01 -12.97
N CYS A 967 -0.80 -4.18 -12.69
CA CYS A 967 -0.06 -5.21 -11.94
C CYS A 967 0.99 -5.98 -12.75
N ALA A 968 0.82 -6.07 -14.08
CA ALA A 968 1.57 -6.90 -15.02
C ALA A 968 1.48 -8.43 -14.83
N GLN A 969 0.52 -8.96 -14.07
CA GLN A 969 0.26 -10.42 -14.02
C GLN A 969 -0.06 -10.99 -15.39
N CYS A 970 -0.85 -10.23 -16.17
CA CYS A 970 -1.36 -10.61 -17.47
C CYS A 970 -0.41 -10.27 -18.63
N ILE A 971 0.89 -10.09 -18.38
CA ILE A 971 1.81 -9.80 -19.47
C ILE A 971 2.05 -11.01 -20.35
N TYR A 972 2.19 -10.75 -21.65
CA TYR A 972 2.58 -11.73 -22.64
C TYR A 972 3.49 -11.09 -23.69
N THR A 973 4.22 -11.90 -24.45
CA THR A 973 5.15 -11.42 -25.48
C THR A 973 4.61 -11.60 -26.88
N THR A 974 4.87 -10.60 -27.72
CA THR A 974 4.61 -10.63 -29.16
C THR A 974 5.86 -10.31 -29.94
N THR A 975 6.07 -11.01 -31.04
CA THR A 975 7.18 -10.80 -31.96
C THR A 975 6.62 -10.29 -33.29
N ASP A 976 7.18 -9.20 -33.80
CA ASP A 976 6.87 -8.74 -35.15
C ASP A 976 7.45 -9.73 -36.18
N PRO A 977 6.61 -10.38 -37.01
CA PRO A 977 7.08 -11.38 -37.97
C PRO A 977 7.97 -10.80 -39.08
N LYS A 978 7.94 -9.49 -39.33
CA LYS A 978 8.78 -8.83 -40.36
C LYS A 978 10.13 -8.39 -39.81
N THR A 979 10.14 -7.83 -38.60
CA THR A 979 11.35 -7.22 -38.02
C THR A 979 12.04 -8.11 -36.98
N GLY A 980 11.36 -9.15 -36.48
CA GLY A 980 11.79 -9.95 -35.34
C GLY A 980 11.72 -9.21 -34.01
N PHE A 981 11.22 -7.97 -33.98
CA PHE A 981 11.19 -7.16 -32.77
C PHE A 981 10.22 -7.73 -31.73
N LEU A 982 10.72 -7.96 -30.51
CA LEU A 982 9.95 -8.46 -29.39
C LEU A 982 9.35 -7.31 -28.58
N SER A 983 8.08 -7.42 -28.25
CA SER A 983 7.33 -6.46 -27.43
C SER A 983 6.52 -7.18 -26.36
N VAL A 984 6.31 -6.52 -25.23
CA VAL A 984 5.48 -7.02 -24.13
C VAL A 984 4.14 -6.31 -24.18
N GLN A 985 3.07 -7.10 -24.08
CA GLN A 985 1.68 -6.65 -24.09
C GLN A 985 1.02 -6.97 -22.74
N PHE A 986 -0.10 -6.33 -22.45
CA PHE A 986 -0.88 -6.55 -21.22
C PHE A 986 -2.28 -7.07 -21.58
N GLY A 987 -2.60 -8.31 -21.20
CA GLY A 987 -3.89 -8.95 -21.48
C GLY A 987 -5.11 -8.15 -21.02
N CYS A 988 -5.00 -7.47 -19.86
CA CYS A 988 -6.09 -6.60 -19.36
C CYS A 988 -6.37 -5.38 -20.24
N ALA A 989 -5.40 -4.91 -21.03
CA ALA A 989 -5.57 -3.81 -21.97
C ALA A 989 -5.83 -4.31 -23.40
N LYS A 990 -5.21 -5.43 -23.78
CA LYS A 990 -5.30 -6.05 -25.10
C LYS A 990 -5.49 -7.56 -24.92
N SER A 991 -6.75 -7.97 -24.84
CA SER A 991 -7.14 -9.37 -24.62
C SER A 991 -7.18 -10.19 -25.91
N ILE A 992 -7.18 -9.53 -27.07
CA ILE A 992 -7.25 -10.16 -28.38
C ILE A 992 -5.95 -9.84 -29.13
N GLU A 993 -5.29 -10.88 -29.64
CA GLU A 993 -4.02 -10.74 -30.34
C GLU A 993 -4.00 -11.52 -31.65
N ASN A 994 -3.18 -11.04 -32.60
CA ASN A 994 -2.87 -11.82 -33.79
C ASN A 994 -1.91 -12.97 -33.42
N ILE A 995 -2.35 -14.21 -33.64
CA ILE A 995 -1.63 -15.46 -33.36
C ILE A 995 -0.26 -15.50 -34.04
N GLN A 996 -0.15 -14.92 -35.23
CA GLN A 996 1.09 -14.86 -36.01
C GLN A 996 2.17 -14.02 -35.30
N LYS A 997 1.77 -13.12 -34.39
CA LYS A 997 2.67 -12.33 -33.55
C LYS A 997 2.88 -12.95 -32.17
N LEU A 998 1.97 -13.80 -31.71
CA LEU A 998 1.94 -14.28 -30.32
C LEU A 998 3.00 -15.36 -30.07
N SER A 999 3.74 -15.23 -28.96
CA SER A 999 4.61 -16.32 -28.47
C SER A 999 3.79 -17.37 -27.70
N TYR A 1000 3.08 -18.22 -28.45
CA TYR A 1000 2.13 -19.17 -27.87
C TYR A 1000 2.73 -20.14 -26.82
N PRO A 1001 3.89 -20.78 -27.06
CA PRO A 1001 4.47 -21.69 -26.07
C PRO A 1001 4.82 -20.97 -24.76
N ALA A 1002 5.22 -19.70 -24.82
CA ALA A 1002 5.52 -18.92 -23.63
C ALA A 1002 4.27 -18.62 -22.81
N VAL A 1003 3.15 -18.27 -23.46
CA VAL A 1003 1.86 -18.02 -22.79
C VAL A 1003 1.32 -19.30 -22.14
N ASN A 1004 1.30 -20.42 -22.88
CA ASN A 1004 0.80 -21.70 -22.37
C ASN A 1004 1.61 -22.18 -21.16
N LYS A 1005 2.95 -22.13 -21.24
CA LYS A 1005 3.84 -22.49 -20.13
C LYS A 1005 3.66 -21.59 -18.92
N ARG A 1006 3.46 -20.28 -19.13
CA ARG A 1006 3.22 -19.33 -18.04
C ARG A 1006 1.90 -19.64 -17.30
N ASN A 1007 0.83 -19.98 -18.02
CA ASN A 1007 -0.45 -20.31 -17.38
C ASN A 1007 -0.40 -21.66 -16.66
N LYS A 1008 0.34 -22.64 -17.18
CA LYS A 1008 0.56 -23.93 -16.49
C LYS A 1008 1.57 -23.84 -15.34
N ASN A 1009 2.14 -22.66 -15.07
CA ASN A 1009 3.17 -22.48 -14.04
C ASN A 1009 2.67 -22.74 -12.62
N GLU A 1010 1.37 -22.68 -12.33
CA GLU A 1010 0.83 -22.87 -10.98
C GLU A 1010 -0.03 -24.14 -10.84
N GLN A 1011 -0.08 -24.96 -11.90
CA GLN A 1011 -0.96 -26.11 -12.03
C GLN A 1011 -0.81 -27.12 -10.88
N LEU A 1012 0.42 -27.35 -10.37
CA LEU A 1012 0.66 -28.24 -9.23
C LEU A 1012 -0.08 -27.75 -7.97
N GLU A 1013 0.06 -26.46 -7.64
CA GLU A 1013 -0.54 -25.93 -6.43
C GLU A 1013 -2.04 -25.76 -6.55
N GLU A 1014 -2.55 -25.41 -7.75
CA GLU A 1014 -3.98 -25.43 -8.05
C GLU A 1014 -4.56 -26.85 -7.89
N THR A 1015 -3.85 -27.88 -8.37
CA THR A 1015 -4.28 -29.28 -8.26
C THR A 1015 -4.33 -29.74 -6.80
N ILE A 1016 -3.28 -29.45 -6.02
CA ILE A 1016 -3.22 -29.80 -4.59
C ILE A 1016 -4.26 -29.01 -3.78
N LEU A 1017 -4.40 -27.71 -4.03
CA LEU A 1017 -5.41 -26.87 -3.38
C LEU A 1017 -6.82 -27.35 -3.73
N GLY A 1018 -7.09 -27.61 -5.01
CA GLY A 1018 -8.35 -28.14 -5.49
C GLY A 1018 -8.73 -29.40 -4.74
N ALA A 1019 -7.87 -30.43 -4.76
CA ALA A 1019 -8.06 -31.67 -4.04
C ALA A 1019 -8.31 -31.45 -2.54
N PHE A 1020 -7.53 -30.57 -1.88
CA PHE A 1020 -7.72 -30.22 -0.48
C PHE A 1020 -9.12 -29.63 -0.20
N THR A 1021 -9.60 -28.72 -1.06
CA THR A 1021 -10.88 -27.99 -0.88
C THR A 1021 -12.14 -28.70 -1.37
N THR A 1022 -12.03 -29.81 -2.11
CA THR A 1022 -13.19 -30.49 -2.73
C THR A 1022 -14.16 -31.12 -1.72
N HIS A 1023 -13.75 -31.24 -0.46
CA HIS A 1023 -14.47 -31.83 0.67
C HIS A 1023 -14.04 -31.10 1.96
#